data_AF-A0A9P5WUZ2-F1
#
_entry.id   AF-A0A9P5WUZ2-F1
#
_cell.length_a   1.000
_cell.length_b   1.000
_cell.length_c   1.000
_cell.angle_alpha   90.00
_cell.angle_beta   90.00
_cell.angle_gamma   90.00
#
_symmetry.space_group_name_H-M   'P 1'
#
loop_
_entity.id
_entity.type
_entity.pdbx_description
1 polymer ?
#
loop_
_entity_poly.entity_id
_entity_poly.type
_entity_poly.pdbx_seq_one_letter_code
_entity_poly.pdbx_strand_id
1 'polypeptide(L)'
;MNILAGKSSNNGSMSLKTKILATLIVIIIVSAWTLLINIDVMDFDVNFERSNSFVDGQNDTAPPVDLGPLEPAVSLLDPDTKYLTFLPFAGFTNQFIGIEPSALIAKKLNRTLILPPIMSSYHDHDNTHQRWASLFNIPRFTHLTGIPVLAWDQVRPLTPAQRKVGRDQAVYGTYLDLSIQTEEWARVAENLTCQIIVNYGTPENPINHSGMNFLWHFLFRPIPKQPPMKNEGENGLYVLDDIVTAYADNQDQLLVLSNAYKIKDDTHDSRLWDEIGSNLHFVPELMEYATLRVNEESQGDSGIEAMVDDDPEEKPRSPEDENIEPIIPPNKNPNATESGVTLDPSLSNMTAPLTRTPYIAVHLRRGDIWEKCKGMDMTRCLIPFDTYADAVARARTNAAARGIHSRLPVIVTTDTTSEDDLRTIEQLGWHRMDHAKYGTAKLWGPFGEAMVDAAVLAHADEFVGSPVSTMTRIAARRQKSWYNRRWTLLVSRNVMDNDAKQLDDLGLLEPAVTTLDPNATYLSYLPHAGHANQFMSLQTAGLLAKKLNRTLIIPPIISNTHDHNNTHQRWSHYFDLRRFANLTGVSIVEWDQVRPLTPAQRKAGQDQATLGIQSSLLETNEWARVAENLTCQIIVGYGTSRLGINYSSWNFLWHFLFRPVFKEPPPPVPGMPDLSLAKIKGDPEAGHDLVAVDDIVSRYKDNDEQMLMLSDSFKVIDPGYACNRFWNEIGSNLHFIPQLMDFATSILDKEFQYDQGIEVSPNDDPEEVSPEDSTNKNPITTKPGDLSNTAILNITAPATRIPYIAVHLRRGDIGGKCSEDNMYSKCVIPMELYEDAVARARTDAAARGLHSRLPVAVTTDTTSEDDIQKIEQLGWHRIDHAKYGTTELWGAFGAVMVDFTILAHADEFVGSPASTMTWVTAQRRTSWNHRIGLIGLQAAEFVVQEIERDPDHPTTSNTHTIMINRYSSAIPTGSRVHTLMLDSGMRLELRRNAALIVNEEMEKNQGVDVLSNNDLEEVEVLSKDELTELSISTNTNLTRKRICRARKPGNIQNRHTSYTNPYRGDIVDK
;
A
#
# COMPACT_ATOMS: atom_id res chain seq x y z
N MET A 1 14.98 16.24 34.18
CA MET A 1 15.82 17.46 34.02
C MET A 1 15.11 18.78 34.36
N ASN A 2 13.84 18.81 34.83
CA ASN A 2 13.11 20.06 35.09
C ASN A 2 13.21 20.65 36.51
N ILE A 3 14.15 20.18 37.35
CA ILE A 3 14.27 20.63 38.76
C ILE A 3 15.43 21.62 38.99
N LEU A 4 16.27 21.91 37.98
CA LEU A 4 17.40 22.84 38.12
C LEU A 4 17.21 24.22 37.47
N ALA A 5 16.05 24.49 36.86
CA ALA A 5 15.75 25.78 36.26
C ALA A 5 15.01 26.72 37.25
N GLY A 6 15.68 27.04 38.38
CA GLY A 6 15.16 27.96 39.40
C GLY A 6 16.18 29.05 39.73
N LYS A 7 15.95 30.26 39.18
CA LYS A 7 16.54 31.58 39.50
C LYS A 7 17.64 31.62 40.59
N SER A 8 18.86 32.00 40.20
CA SER A 8 19.71 32.87 41.04
C SER A 8 20.79 33.55 40.21
N SER A 9 20.68 34.87 40.06
CA SER A 9 21.72 35.75 39.58
C SER A 9 22.78 35.95 40.67
N ASN A 10 23.91 35.27 40.58
CA ASN A 10 25.18 35.72 41.18
C ASN A 10 26.34 34.96 40.55
N ASN A 11 27.13 35.68 39.74
CA ASN A 11 28.35 35.18 39.10
C ASN A 11 29.47 34.98 40.11
N GLY A 12 29.40 33.88 40.87
CA GLY A 12 30.58 33.30 41.51
C GLY A 12 31.30 32.42 40.49
N SER A 13 32.43 32.88 39.94
CA SER A 13 33.30 32.07 39.08
C SER A 13 33.78 30.83 39.84
N MET A 14 33.11 29.69 39.64
CA MET A 14 33.58 28.40 40.13
C MET A 14 35.00 28.16 39.62
N SER A 15 35.93 27.90 40.54
CA SER A 15 37.32 27.61 40.20
C SER A 15 37.38 26.40 39.27
N LEU A 16 38.40 26.35 38.40
CA LEU A 16 38.60 25.25 37.46
C LEU A 16 38.58 23.87 38.16
N LYS A 17 39.08 23.79 39.41
CA LYS A 17 39.04 22.57 40.23
C LYS A 17 37.61 22.16 40.58
N THR A 18 36.73 23.11 40.85
CA THR A 18 35.31 22.87 41.15
C THR A 18 34.56 22.42 39.91
N LYS A 19 34.88 22.98 38.73
CA LYS A 19 34.32 22.54 37.45
C LYS A 19 34.76 21.11 37.11
N ILE A 20 36.05 20.81 37.26
CA ILE A 20 36.58 19.45 37.04
C ILE A 20 35.91 18.45 38.00
N LEU A 21 35.76 18.81 39.27
CA LEU A 21 35.10 17.93 40.25
C LEU A 21 33.61 17.72 39.93
N ALA A 22 32.89 18.77 39.52
CA ALA A 22 31.49 18.65 39.11
C ALA A 22 31.35 17.77 37.85
N THR A 23 32.23 17.94 36.87
CA THR A 23 32.26 17.09 35.66
C THR A 23 32.56 15.64 36.01
N LEU A 24 33.52 15.37 36.90
CA LEU A 24 33.82 14.01 37.35
C LEU A 24 32.63 13.37 38.10
N ILE A 25 31.93 14.13 38.94
CA ILE A 25 30.72 13.65 39.62
C ILE A 25 29.62 13.32 38.60
N VAL A 26 29.42 14.15 37.58
CA VAL A 26 28.45 13.87 36.51
C VAL A 26 28.85 12.61 35.73
N ILE A 27 30.13 12.44 35.40
CA ILE A 27 30.62 11.23 34.72
C ILE A 27 30.40 10.00 35.60
N ILE A 28 30.65 10.07 36.90
CA ILE A 28 30.41 8.96 37.83
C ILE A 28 28.91 8.64 37.93
N ILE A 29 28.05 9.64 38.02
CA ILE A 29 26.59 9.44 38.08
C ILE A 29 26.08 8.86 36.77
N VAL A 30 26.51 9.37 35.62
CA VAL A 30 26.14 8.82 34.31
C VAL A 30 26.68 7.40 34.18
N SER A 31 27.93 7.13 34.54
CA SER A 31 28.52 5.80 34.48
C SER A 31 27.80 4.81 35.41
N ALA A 32 27.43 5.24 36.62
CA ALA A 32 26.66 4.43 37.55
C ALA A 32 25.21 4.22 37.06
N TRP A 33 24.60 5.21 36.42
CA TRP A 33 23.27 5.10 35.82
C TRP A 33 23.30 4.18 34.59
N THR A 34 24.33 4.26 33.75
CA THR A 34 24.57 3.33 32.64
C THR A 34 24.88 1.93 33.15
N LEU A 35 25.59 1.79 34.27
CA LEU A 35 25.83 0.48 34.90
C LEU A 35 24.54 -0.09 35.50
N LEU A 36 23.71 0.74 36.14
CA LEU A 36 22.40 0.33 36.67
C LEU A 36 21.43 -0.04 35.55
N ILE A 37 21.43 0.69 34.43
CA ILE A 37 20.67 0.32 33.22
C ILE A 37 21.21 -0.96 32.61
N ASN A 38 22.53 -1.18 32.56
CA ASN A 38 23.08 -2.43 32.05
C ASN A 38 22.85 -3.61 33.02
N ILE A 39 22.73 -3.37 34.33
CA ILE A 39 22.31 -4.37 35.31
C ILE A 39 20.81 -4.65 35.14
N ASP A 40 19.95 -3.65 34.96
CA ASP A 40 18.53 -3.84 34.63
C ASP A 40 18.33 -4.53 33.27
N VAL A 41 19.20 -4.30 32.28
CA VAL A 41 19.13 -4.92 30.94
C VAL A 41 19.75 -6.33 30.93
N MET A 42 20.64 -6.67 31.86
CA MET A 42 21.12 -8.04 32.05
C MET A 42 20.31 -8.86 33.06
N ASP A 43 19.42 -8.23 33.85
CA ASP A 43 18.38 -8.90 34.65
C ASP A 43 17.01 -8.90 33.95
N PHE A 44 16.89 -8.29 32.77
CA PHE A 44 15.84 -8.59 31.79
C PHE A 44 16.17 -9.90 31.05
N ASP A 45 16.47 -10.94 31.81
CA ASP A 45 16.00 -12.27 31.44
C ASP A 45 14.49 -12.15 31.48
N VAL A 46 13.89 -12.03 30.29
CA VAL A 46 12.45 -12.13 30.12
C VAL A 46 12.10 -13.54 30.59
N ASN A 47 11.84 -13.65 31.90
CA ASN A 47 10.89 -14.58 32.47
C ASN A 47 9.53 -14.22 31.87
N PHE A 48 9.40 -14.50 30.57
CA PHE A 48 8.23 -15.17 30.09
C PHE A 48 8.20 -16.44 30.96
N GLU A 49 7.51 -16.38 32.09
CA GLU A 49 6.78 -17.53 32.59
C GLU A 49 5.80 -17.92 31.47
N ARG A 50 6.36 -18.51 30.41
CA ARG A 50 5.84 -19.76 29.92
C ARG A 50 5.65 -20.53 31.21
N SER A 51 4.40 -20.81 31.56
CA SER A 51 4.08 -22.01 32.29
C SER A 51 4.50 -23.20 31.42
N ASN A 52 5.80 -23.32 31.16
CA ASN A 52 6.49 -24.58 31.15
C ASN A 52 6.47 -25.04 32.62
N SER A 53 5.29 -25.38 33.12
CA SER A 53 5.17 -26.65 33.81
C SER A 53 5.38 -27.74 32.75
N PHE A 54 6.58 -27.77 32.16
CA PHE A 54 7.22 -29.04 31.94
C PHE A 54 7.38 -29.52 33.37
N VAL A 55 6.41 -30.33 33.80
CA VAL A 55 6.49 -31.07 35.04
C VAL A 55 7.85 -31.75 34.95
N ASP A 56 8.83 -31.20 35.67
CA ASP A 56 10.08 -31.87 35.87
C ASP A 56 9.66 -33.25 36.37
N GLY A 57 10.08 -34.29 35.65
CA GLY A 57 9.73 -35.69 35.90
C GLY A 57 10.33 -36.19 37.22
N GLN A 58 10.32 -35.36 38.26
CA GLN A 58 10.52 -35.76 39.63
C GLN A 58 9.30 -36.55 40.08
N ASN A 59 9.36 -37.86 39.84
CA ASN A 59 9.06 -38.91 40.81
C ASN A 59 7.82 -38.76 41.71
N ASP A 60 6.76 -38.09 41.27
CA ASP A 60 5.41 -38.41 41.72
C ASP A 60 5.02 -39.72 41.04
N THR A 61 5.55 -40.82 41.59
CA THR A 61 5.06 -42.17 41.35
C THR A 61 3.67 -42.26 41.98
N ALA A 62 2.69 -41.58 41.39
CA ALA A 62 1.31 -42.00 41.51
C ALA A 62 1.31 -43.50 41.13
N PRO A 63 0.76 -44.38 41.97
CA PRO A 63 0.72 -45.80 41.66
C PRO A 63 0.13 -45.97 40.26
N PRO A 64 0.71 -46.84 39.41
CA PRO A 64 0.20 -47.06 38.06
C PRO A 64 -1.30 -47.29 38.17
N VAL A 65 -2.08 -46.37 37.61
CA VAL A 65 -3.53 -46.49 37.59
C VAL A 65 -3.79 -47.78 36.82
N ASP A 66 -4.27 -48.81 37.51
CA ASP A 66 -4.70 -50.05 36.88
C ASP A 66 -5.86 -49.70 35.95
N LEU A 67 -5.55 -49.56 34.66
CA LEU A 67 -6.49 -49.17 33.61
C LEU A 67 -7.51 -50.28 33.31
N GLY A 68 -7.40 -51.43 33.98
CA GLY A 68 -8.12 -52.65 33.62
C GLY A 68 -7.69 -53.16 32.24
N PRO A 69 -8.38 -54.18 31.70
CA PRO A 69 -8.13 -54.64 30.33
C PRO A 69 -8.45 -53.52 29.33
N LEU A 70 -7.41 -53.02 28.66
CA LEU A 70 -7.47 -52.06 27.56
C LEU A 70 -7.94 -52.77 26.28
N GLU A 71 -9.25 -52.83 26.07
CA GLU A 71 -9.84 -53.32 24.83
C GLU A 71 -9.63 -52.32 23.67
N PRO A 72 -9.53 -52.78 22.41
CA PRO A 72 -9.49 -51.90 21.24
C PRO A 72 -10.70 -50.97 21.16
N ALA A 73 -10.49 -49.74 20.70
CA ALA A 73 -11.60 -48.83 20.45
C ALA A 73 -12.45 -49.34 19.28
N VAL A 74 -13.77 -49.43 19.46
CA VAL A 74 -14.70 -49.94 18.44
C VAL A 74 -15.29 -48.77 17.66
N SER A 75 -15.17 -48.83 16.33
CA SER A 75 -15.90 -47.95 15.42
C SER A 75 -17.38 -48.36 15.34
N LEU A 76 -18.29 -47.40 15.53
CA LEU A 76 -19.74 -47.56 15.38
C LEU A 76 -20.25 -46.98 14.05
N LEU A 77 -19.39 -46.89 13.03
CA LEU A 77 -19.82 -46.49 11.69
C LEU A 77 -20.73 -47.58 11.09
N ASP A 78 -21.89 -47.16 10.59
CA ASP A 78 -22.80 -48.05 9.88
C ASP A 78 -22.16 -48.50 8.56
N PRO A 79 -22.01 -49.81 8.29
CA PRO A 79 -21.39 -50.33 7.08
C PRO A 79 -22.06 -49.85 5.79
N ASP A 80 -23.36 -49.53 5.83
CA ASP A 80 -24.14 -49.12 4.65
C ASP A 80 -24.17 -47.60 4.45
N THR A 81 -23.60 -46.83 5.39
CA THR A 81 -23.55 -45.37 5.33
C THR A 81 -22.16 -44.87 4.89
N LYS A 82 -22.14 -43.91 3.97
CA LYS A 82 -20.92 -43.20 3.57
C LYS A 82 -20.75 -41.92 4.39
N TYR A 83 -19.54 -41.71 4.87
CA TYR A 83 -19.19 -40.62 5.77
C TYR A 83 -18.12 -39.71 5.17
N LEU A 84 -18.13 -38.45 5.62
CA LEU A 84 -17.08 -37.47 5.39
C LEU A 84 -16.75 -36.77 6.71
N THR A 85 -15.47 -36.56 6.98
CA THR A 85 -14.98 -35.74 8.09
C THR A 85 -13.84 -34.86 7.59
N PHE A 86 -13.39 -33.92 8.42
CA PHE A 86 -12.15 -33.19 8.20
C PHE A 86 -11.26 -33.27 9.44
N LEU A 87 -9.97 -32.97 9.26
CA LEU A 87 -9.01 -32.87 10.36
C LEU A 87 -8.99 -31.43 10.91
N PRO A 88 -9.11 -31.24 12.23
CA PRO A 88 -9.06 -29.91 12.83
C PRO A 88 -7.68 -29.29 12.60
N PHE A 89 -7.64 -27.97 12.37
CA PHE A 89 -6.40 -27.23 12.15
C PHE A 89 -6.46 -25.84 12.78
N ALA A 90 -5.36 -25.44 13.42
CA ALA A 90 -5.16 -24.12 14.02
C ALA A 90 -6.29 -23.76 15.02
N GLY A 91 -6.57 -22.46 15.18
CA GLY A 91 -7.59 -21.98 16.11
C GLY A 91 -9.03 -22.26 15.67
N PHE A 92 -9.97 -21.99 16.57
CA PHE A 92 -11.41 -22.22 16.39
C PHE A 92 -11.96 -21.71 15.05
N THR A 93 -11.64 -20.47 14.66
CA THR A 93 -12.20 -19.85 13.46
C THR A 93 -11.79 -20.58 12.18
N ASN A 94 -10.59 -21.17 12.13
CA ASN A 94 -10.16 -21.99 11.00
C ASN A 94 -10.92 -23.31 10.94
N GLN A 95 -11.20 -23.93 12.09
CA GLN A 95 -12.02 -25.14 12.15
C GLN A 95 -13.47 -24.85 11.76
N PHE A 96 -14.02 -23.72 12.19
CA PHE A 96 -15.33 -23.24 11.74
C PHE A 96 -15.36 -23.08 10.21
N ILE A 97 -14.39 -22.37 9.63
CA ILE A 97 -14.30 -22.21 8.17
C ILE A 97 -14.12 -23.56 7.48
N GLY A 98 -13.43 -24.52 8.10
CA GLY A 98 -13.30 -25.89 7.57
C GLY A 98 -14.63 -26.65 7.48
N ILE A 99 -15.63 -26.32 8.33
CA ILE A 99 -16.96 -26.94 8.25
C ILE A 99 -17.65 -26.57 6.94
N GLU A 100 -17.54 -25.31 6.50
CA GLU A 100 -18.25 -24.81 5.33
C GLU A 100 -18.04 -25.68 4.06
N PRO A 101 -16.80 -25.85 3.55
CA PRO A 101 -16.57 -26.70 2.39
C PRO A 101 -16.77 -28.19 2.70
N SER A 102 -16.46 -28.65 3.92
CA SER A 102 -16.64 -30.06 4.28
C SER A 102 -18.11 -30.48 4.22
N ALA A 103 -19.00 -29.65 4.75
CA ALA A 103 -20.43 -29.90 4.73
C ALA A 103 -20.99 -29.81 3.30
N LEU A 104 -20.56 -28.83 2.51
CA LEU A 104 -21.01 -28.73 1.12
C LEU A 104 -20.53 -29.92 0.28
N ILE A 105 -19.29 -30.37 0.45
CA ILE A 105 -18.78 -31.59 -0.20
C ILE A 105 -19.57 -32.82 0.27
N ALA A 106 -19.83 -32.95 1.59
CA ALA A 106 -20.64 -34.05 2.12
C ALA A 106 -22.05 -34.07 1.47
N LYS A 107 -22.70 -32.90 1.36
CA LYS A 107 -23.99 -32.74 0.68
C LYS A 107 -23.93 -33.19 -0.78
N LYS A 108 -22.92 -32.73 -1.53
CA LYS A 108 -22.75 -33.03 -2.96
C LYS A 108 -22.40 -34.49 -3.23
N LEU A 109 -21.68 -35.13 -2.31
CA LEU A 109 -21.32 -36.55 -2.40
C LEU A 109 -22.35 -37.48 -1.74
N ASN A 110 -23.47 -36.95 -1.22
CA ASN A 110 -24.49 -37.69 -0.48
C ASN A 110 -23.89 -38.51 0.69
N ARG A 111 -23.11 -37.84 1.54
CA ARG A 111 -22.42 -38.43 2.71
C ARG A 111 -22.89 -37.79 4.00
N THR A 112 -22.88 -38.57 5.08
CA THR A 112 -23.08 -38.08 6.45
C THR A 112 -21.81 -37.36 6.92
N LEU A 113 -21.94 -36.12 7.36
CA LEU A 113 -20.83 -35.33 7.90
C LEU A 113 -20.55 -35.73 9.35
N ILE A 114 -19.31 -36.07 9.67
CA ILE A 114 -18.85 -36.26 11.05
C ILE A 114 -18.03 -35.03 11.44
N LEU A 115 -18.46 -34.29 12.47
CA LEU A 115 -17.76 -33.11 12.95
C LEU A 115 -16.66 -33.48 13.96
N PRO A 116 -15.37 -33.21 13.67
CA PRO A 116 -14.29 -33.29 14.67
C PRO A 116 -14.63 -32.39 15.87
N PRO A 117 -14.30 -32.76 17.12
CA PRO A 117 -14.42 -31.83 18.22
C PRO A 117 -13.55 -30.59 17.95
N ILE A 118 -13.90 -29.48 18.56
CA ILE A 118 -13.06 -28.29 18.52
C ILE A 118 -11.83 -28.57 19.40
N MET A 119 -10.64 -28.42 18.82
CA MET A 119 -9.35 -28.68 19.48
C MET A 119 -8.41 -27.48 19.37
N SER A 120 -7.50 -27.28 20.32
CA SER A 120 -6.45 -26.24 20.18
C SER A 120 -5.22 -26.81 19.49
N SER A 121 -4.60 -26.04 18.61
CA SER A 121 -3.42 -26.49 17.85
C SER A 121 -2.11 -26.51 18.63
N TYR A 122 -2.03 -25.79 19.76
CA TYR A 122 -0.77 -25.58 20.50
C TYR A 122 -0.85 -25.85 22.02
N HIS A 123 -2.05 -26.03 22.59
CA HIS A 123 -2.21 -26.08 24.04
C HIS A 123 -3.14 -27.18 24.56
N ASP A 124 -3.71 -28.03 23.69
CA ASP A 124 -4.67 -29.06 24.13
C ASP A 124 -4.02 -30.42 24.36
N HIS A 125 -2.97 -30.44 25.18
CA HIS A 125 -2.43 -31.69 25.74
C HIS A 125 -3.38 -32.30 26.78
N ASP A 126 -4.36 -31.53 27.27
CA ASP A 126 -5.30 -31.95 28.32
C ASP A 126 -6.60 -32.57 27.80
N ASN A 127 -6.69 -32.84 26.48
CA ASN A 127 -7.82 -33.55 25.89
C ASN A 127 -9.15 -32.82 26.13
N THR A 128 -9.10 -31.48 26.10
CA THR A 128 -10.20 -30.54 26.31
C THR A 128 -11.00 -30.38 25.02
N HIS A 129 -11.48 -31.51 24.49
CA HIS A 129 -12.36 -31.55 23.34
C HIS A 129 -13.69 -30.85 23.62
N GLN A 130 -14.00 -29.83 22.84
CA GLN A 130 -15.31 -29.18 22.90
C GLN A 130 -16.23 -29.72 21.81
N ARG A 131 -17.43 -30.18 22.19
CA ARG A 131 -18.45 -30.62 21.23
C ARG A 131 -19.08 -29.42 20.53
N TRP A 132 -19.22 -29.45 19.21
CA TRP A 132 -19.96 -28.42 18.47
C TRP A 132 -21.40 -28.27 18.98
N ALA A 133 -22.07 -29.39 19.32
CA ALA A 133 -23.45 -29.39 19.81
C ALA A 133 -23.67 -28.67 21.16
N SER A 134 -22.60 -28.38 21.91
CA SER A 134 -22.70 -27.59 23.15
C SER A 134 -22.71 -26.07 22.89
N LEU A 135 -22.37 -25.65 21.68
CA LEU A 135 -22.22 -24.24 21.29
C LEU A 135 -23.14 -23.88 20.12
N PHE A 136 -23.44 -24.85 19.25
CA PHE A 136 -24.24 -24.72 18.05
C PHE A 136 -25.41 -25.69 18.02
N ASN A 137 -26.55 -25.25 17.47
CA ASN A 137 -27.75 -26.05 17.31
C ASN A 137 -27.61 -26.98 16.09
N ILE A 138 -26.90 -28.10 16.27
CA ILE A 138 -26.64 -29.10 15.21
C ILE A 138 -27.93 -29.74 14.64
N PRO A 139 -28.96 -30.05 15.44
CA PRO A 139 -30.24 -30.53 14.89
C PRO A 139 -30.87 -29.54 13.91
N ARG A 140 -30.88 -28.25 14.26
CA ARG A 140 -31.35 -27.19 13.36
C ARG A 140 -30.49 -27.07 12.10
N PHE A 141 -29.17 -27.11 12.24
CA PHE A 141 -28.25 -27.09 11.09
C PHE A 141 -28.53 -28.26 10.13
N THR A 142 -28.71 -29.47 10.66
CA THR A 142 -29.05 -30.68 9.89
C THR A 142 -30.37 -30.49 9.13
N HIS A 143 -31.39 -29.96 9.81
CA HIS A 143 -32.70 -29.70 9.22
C HIS A 143 -32.63 -28.66 8.09
N LEU A 144 -31.97 -27.53 8.32
CA LEU A 144 -31.91 -26.41 7.36
C LEU A 144 -31.05 -26.74 6.12
N THR A 145 -29.95 -27.47 6.30
CA THR A 145 -29.02 -27.77 5.21
C THR A 145 -29.35 -29.07 4.48
N GLY A 146 -30.13 -29.96 5.11
CA GLY A 146 -30.39 -31.32 4.64
C GLY A 146 -29.19 -32.26 4.80
N ILE A 147 -28.15 -31.86 5.53
CA ILE A 147 -26.91 -32.63 5.70
C ILE A 147 -27.01 -33.42 7.01
N PRO A 148 -26.99 -34.76 6.99
CA PRO A 148 -26.90 -35.56 8.22
C PRO A 148 -25.58 -35.28 8.93
N VAL A 149 -25.63 -34.90 10.20
CA VAL A 149 -24.44 -34.59 11.01
C VAL A 149 -24.34 -35.48 12.24
N LEU A 150 -23.15 -36.03 12.47
CA LEU A 150 -22.77 -36.76 13.68
C LEU A 150 -21.55 -36.11 14.35
N ALA A 151 -21.40 -36.34 15.65
CA ALA A 151 -20.18 -36.03 16.39
C ALA A 151 -19.28 -37.27 16.49
N TRP A 152 -17.97 -37.06 16.60
CA TRP A 152 -17.01 -38.17 16.64
C TRP A 152 -17.20 -39.15 17.79
N ASP A 153 -17.67 -38.69 18.95
CA ASP A 153 -17.91 -39.57 20.09
C ASP A 153 -19.19 -40.40 19.99
N GLN A 154 -20.07 -40.10 19.04
CA GLN A 154 -21.22 -40.95 18.69
C GLN A 154 -20.78 -42.15 17.83
N VAL A 155 -19.83 -41.93 16.92
CA VAL A 155 -19.31 -42.97 16.02
C VAL A 155 -18.08 -43.68 16.59
N ARG A 156 -17.43 -43.10 17.61
CA ARG A 156 -16.27 -43.67 18.28
C ARG A 156 -16.25 -43.31 19.77
N PRO A 157 -17.11 -43.94 20.58
CA PRO A 157 -17.10 -43.72 22.02
C PRO A 157 -15.83 -44.30 22.65
N LEU A 158 -15.09 -43.48 23.38
CA LEU A 158 -13.87 -43.91 24.08
C LEU A 158 -14.11 -44.00 25.59
N THR A 159 -13.59 -45.06 26.21
CA THR A 159 -13.58 -45.21 27.68
C THR A 159 -12.64 -44.17 28.31
N PRO A 160 -12.78 -43.87 29.62
CA PRO A 160 -11.82 -43.01 30.32
C PRO A 160 -10.36 -43.47 30.17
N ALA A 161 -10.11 -44.79 30.20
CA ALA A 161 -8.78 -45.36 30.01
C ALA A 161 -8.26 -45.12 28.58
N GLN A 162 -9.07 -45.36 27.55
CA GLN A 162 -8.72 -45.11 26.16
C GLN A 162 -8.44 -43.62 25.89
N ARG A 163 -9.24 -42.71 26.47
CA ARG A 163 -8.99 -41.26 26.38
C ARG A 163 -7.68 -40.86 27.03
N LYS A 164 -7.30 -41.50 28.15
CA LYS A 164 -6.00 -41.28 28.78
C LYS A 164 -4.87 -41.75 27.85
N VAL A 165 -4.97 -42.95 27.29
CA VAL A 165 -3.97 -43.47 26.33
C VAL A 165 -3.80 -42.56 25.11
N GLY A 166 -4.90 -42.08 24.53
CA GLY A 166 -4.85 -41.13 23.41
C GLY A 166 -4.22 -39.80 23.78
N ARG A 167 -4.50 -39.29 24.98
CA ARG A 167 -3.88 -38.07 25.54
C ARG A 167 -2.38 -38.25 25.73
N ASP A 168 -1.98 -39.32 26.41
CA ASP A 168 -0.58 -39.60 26.71
C ASP A 168 0.22 -39.69 25.40
N GLN A 169 -0.30 -40.40 24.39
CA GLN A 169 0.32 -40.44 23.06
C GLN A 169 0.48 -39.06 22.43
N ALA A 170 -0.52 -38.19 22.53
CA ALA A 170 -0.45 -36.85 21.94
C ALA A 170 0.52 -35.91 22.68
N VAL A 171 0.78 -36.15 23.96
CA VAL A 171 1.85 -35.47 24.72
C VAL A 171 3.23 -35.97 24.30
N TYR A 172 3.39 -37.29 24.12
CA TYR A 172 4.67 -37.89 23.73
C TYR A 172 5.03 -37.66 22.25
N GLY A 173 4.03 -37.53 21.38
CA GLY A 173 4.20 -37.32 19.95
C GLY A 173 4.74 -35.92 19.63
N THR A 174 6.03 -35.70 19.79
CA THR A 174 6.70 -34.51 19.28
C THR A 174 7.08 -34.70 17.80
N TYR A 175 6.77 -33.67 16.99
CA TYR A 175 7.05 -33.50 15.55
C TYR A 175 7.28 -34.78 14.69
N LEU A 176 6.19 -35.19 14.02
CA LEU A 176 6.14 -35.95 12.74
C LEU A 176 6.70 -37.39 12.70
N ASP A 177 7.34 -37.91 13.74
CA ASP A 177 7.80 -39.32 13.71
C ASP A 177 6.68 -40.29 14.09
N LEU A 178 6.01 -40.86 13.08
CA LEU A 178 4.99 -41.91 13.23
C LEU A 178 5.53 -43.19 13.90
N SER A 179 6.85 -43.36 14.01
CA SER A 179 7.47 -44.52 14.67
C SER A 179 7.42 -44.42 16.20
N ILE A 180 7.21 -43.23 16.77
CA ILE A 180 7.12 -43.02 18.21
C ILE A 180 5.68 -43.23 18.68
N GLN A 181 5.35 -44.47 19.03
CA GLN A 181 4.06 -44.87 19.61
C GLN A 181 4.29 -45.46 21.00
N THR A 182 3.49 -45.05 21.99
CA THR A 182 3.45 -45.76 23.29
C THR A 182 2.92 -47.18 23.07
N GLU A 183 3.40 -48.14 23.85
CA GLU A 183 3.00 -49.54 23.72
C GLU A 183 1.48 -49.70 23.94
N GLU A 184 0.94 -48.93 24.88
CA GLU A 184 -0.47 -48.88 25.20
C GLU A 184 -1.28 -48.36 24.02
N TRP A 185 -0.86 -47.27 23.37
CA TRP A 185 -1.55 -46.72 22.21
C TRP A 185 -1.50 -47.68 21.03
N ALA A 186 -0.34 -48.25 20.73
CA ALA A 186 -0.16 -49.21 19.64
C ALA A 186 -1.05 -50.47 19.79
N ARG A 187 -1.39 -50.84 21.04
CA ARG A 187 -2.24 -51.99 21.36
C ARG A 187 -3.73 -51.73 21.12
N VAL A 188 -4.20 -50.51 21.40
CA VAL A 188 -5.64 -50.17 21.32
C VAL A 188 -6.03 -49.38 20.07
N ALA A 189 -5.06 -48.80 19.37
CA ALA A 189 -5.32 -48.03 18.16
C ALA A 189 -5.75 -48.91 16.99
N GLU A 190 -6.77 -48.46 16.28
CA GLU A 190 -7.29 -49.13 15.10
C GLU A 190 -6.68 -48.53 13.83
N ASN A 191 -6.41 -49.38 12.84
CA ASN A 191 -6.01 -48.93 11.52
C ASN A 191 -7.20 -48.27 10.81
N LEU A 192 -7.17 -46.95 10.67
CA LEU A 192 -8.16 -46.23 9.89
C LEU A 192 -7.79 -46.31 8.41
N THR A 193 -8.42 -47.26 7.71
CA THR A 193 -8.34 -47.31 6.24
C THR A 193 -9.27 -46.27 5.65
N CYS A 194 -8.74 -45.08 5.37
CA CYS A 194 -9.50 -43.99 4.77
C CYS A 194 -8.69 -43.29 3.67
N GLN A 195 -9.39 -42.66 2.74
CA GLN A 195 -8.76 -41.73 1.81
C GLN A 195 -8.64 -40.37 2.50
N ILE A 196 -7.40 -40.00 2.80
CA ILE A 196 -7.08 -38.65 3.25
C ILE A 196 -6.90 -37.80 1.99
N ILE A 197 -7.79 -36.84 1.80
CA ILE A 197 -7.73 -35.88 0.70
C ILE A 197 -6.76 -34.78 1.15
N VAL A 198 -5.53 -34.84 0.63
CA VAL A 198 -4.38 -34.07 1.14
C VAL A 198 -4.30 -32.69 0.50
N ASN A 199 -4.40 -31.64 1.32
CA ASN A 199 -4.29 -30.25 0.87
C ASN A 199 -2.92 -29.61 1.19
N TYR A 200 -2.13 -30.22 2.08
CA TYR A 200 -0.76 -29.76 2.39
C TYR A 200 0.06 -30.88 3.00
N GLY A 201 1.31 -31.00 2.56
CA GLY A 201 2.21 -32.10 2.87
C GLY A 201 2.91 -32.55 1.60
N THR A 202 4.21 -32.75 1.67
CA THR A 202 4.85 -33.59 0.67
C THR A 202 4.20 -35.00 0.75
N PRO A 203 4.32 -35.87 -0.26
CA PRO A 203 3.85 -37.26 -0.14
C PRO A 203 4.30 -37.95 1.15
N GLU A 204 5.38 -37.47 1.76
CA GLU A 204 5.96 -37.94 3.01
C GLU A 204 5.28 -37.41 4.29
N ASN A 205 4.52 -36.29 4.27
CA ASN A 205 3.87 -35.70 5.46
C ASN A 205 2.46 -35.14 5.19
N PRO A 206 1.46 -35.99 4.90
CA PRO A 206 0.13 -35.57 4.44
C PRO A 206 -0.79 -34.96 5.52
N ILE A 207 -0.40 -35.00 6.80
CA ILE A 207 -1.22 -34.59 7.94
C ILE A 207 -0.42 -33.63 8.81
N ASN A 208 -1.00 -32.48 9.12
CA ASN A 208 -0.39 -31.50 10.01
C ASN A 208 -0.44 -31.95 11.49
N HIS A 209 0.26 -31.24 12.37
CA HIS A 209 0.34 -31.60 13.79
C HIS A 209 -1.03 -31.66 14.48
N SER A 210 -1.94 -30.70 14.24
CA SER A 210 -3.28 -30.70 14.85
C SER A 210 -4.13 -31.90 14.39
N GLY A 211 -4.04 -32.25 13.11
CA GLY A 211 -4.68 -33.44 12.56
C GLY A 211 -4.10 -34.73 13.14
N MET A 212 -2.78 -34.79 13.35
CA MET A 212 -2.14 -35.93 14.02
C MET A 212 -2.56 -36.04 15.48
N ASN A 213 -2.60 -34.93 16.22
CA ASN A 213 -3.11 -34.91 17.59
C ASN A 213 -4.55 -35.42 17.64
N PHE A 214 -5.42 -34.97 16.74
CA PHE A 214 -6.77 -35.52 16.63
C PHE A 214 -6.77 -37.05 16.44
N LEU A 215 -5.97 -37.56 15.51
CA LEU A 215 -5.90 -39.02 15.26
C LEU A 215 -5.37 -39.80 16.48
N TRP A 216 -4.37 -39.27 17.20
CA TRP A 216 -3.86 -39.88 18.42
C TRP A 216 -4.89 -39.91 19.54
N HIS A 217 -5.56 -38.77 19.79
CA HIS A 217 -6.61 -38.65 20.80
C HIS A 217 -7.77 -39.61 20.55
N PHE A 218 -8.08 -39.86 19.28
CA PHE A 218 -9.13 -40.78 18.87
C PHE A 218 -8.65 -42.20 18.58
N LEU A 219 -7.40 -42.57 18.90
CA LEU A 219 -6.83 -43.92 18.73
C LEU A 219 -6.89 -44.45 17.29
N PHE A 220 -6.56 -43.61 16.31
CA PHE A 220 -6.48 -43.98 14.90
C PHE A 220 -5.04 -44.03 14.41
N ARG A 221 -4.68 -45.15 13.75
CA ARG A 221 -3.49 -45.23 12.91
C ARG A 221 -3.90 -44.88 11.47
N PRO A 222 -3.56 -43.69 10.95
CA PRO A 222 -3.92 -43.33 9.58
C PRO A 222 -3.16 -44.22 8.60
N ILE A 223 -3.88 -44.82 7.64
CA ILE A 223 -3.29 -45.48 6.47
C ILE A 223 -3.71 -44.67 5.24
N PRO A 224 -3.02 -43.57 4.92
CA PRO A 224 -3.40 -42.72 3.80
C PRO A 224 -3.27 -43.50 2.49
N LYS A 225 -4.33 -43.49 1.68
CA LYS A 225 -4.24 -43.87 0.25
C LYS A 225 -3.78 -42.65 -0.55
N GLN A 226 -3.02 -42.85 -1.62
CA GLN A 226 -2.67 -41.73 -2.51
C GLN A 226 -3.95 -41.13 -3.12
N PRO A 227 -4.12 -39.80 -3.06
CA PRO A 227 -5.27 -39.16 -3.67
C PRO A 227 -5.16 -39.25 -5.21
N PRO A 228 -6.28 -39.39 -5.93
CA PRO A 228 -6.31 -39.36 -7.39
C PRO A 228 -5.94 -37.98 -7.98
N MET A 229 -5.95 -36.92 -7.17
CA MET A 229 -5.62 -35.56 -7.60
C MET A 229 -4.17 -35.22 -7.28
N LYS A 230 -3.42 -34.73 -8.29
CA LYS A 230 -2.12 -34.08 -8.10
C LYS A 230 -2.33 -32.59 -7.90
N ASN A 231 -1.63 -32.03 -6.92
CA ASN A 231 -1.67 -30.61 -6.60
C ASN A 231 -0.80 -29.86 -7.63
N GLU A 232 -1.37 -29.49 -8.78
CA GLU A 232 -0.61 -28.84 -9.87
C GLU A 232 -0.72 -27.30 -9.87
N GLY A 233 -1.52 -26.70 -8.98
CA GLY A 233 -1.63 -25.24 -8.86
C GLY A 233 -0.50 -24.63 -8.03
N GLU A 234 0.15 -23.58 -8.55
CA GLU A 234 1.28 -22.86 -7.90
C GLU A 234 0.99 -22.33 -6.48
N ASN A 235 -0.28 -22.24 -6.08
CA ASN A 235 -0.70 -21.74 -4.76
C ASN A 235 -1.20 -22.84 -3.79
N GLY A 236 -1.23 -24.12 -4.23
CA GLY A 236 -1.71 -25.22 -3.40
C GLY A 236 -3.16 -25.08 -2.91
N LEU A 237 -4.03 -24.43 -3.69
CA LEU A 237 -5.47 -24.28 -3.41
C LEU A 237 -6.25 -25.31 -4.23
N TYR A 238 -7.15 -26.04 -3.57
CA TYR A 238 -8.11 -26.92 -4.25
C TYR A 238 -9.44 -26.22 -4.44
N VAL A 239 -10.01 -26.42 -5.62
CA VAL A 239 -11.36 -26.01 -5.96
C VAL A 239 -12.35 -27.08 -5.47
N LEU A 240 -13.41 -26.66 -4.79
CA LEU A 240 -14.42 -27.53 -4.21
C LEU A 240 -15.02 -28.50 -5.23
N ASP A 241 -15.38 -27.99 -6.41
CA ASP A 241 -16.06 -28.77 -7.45
C ASP A 241 -15.12 -29.82 -8.09
N ASP A 242 -13.80 -29.60 -8.08
CA ASP A 242 -12.83 -30.62 -8.49
C ASP A 242 -12.79 -31.79 -7.51
N ILE A 243 -12.85 -31.51 -6.19
CA ILE A 243 -12.91 -32.55 -5.16
C ILE A 243 -14.22 -33.34 -5.31
N VAL A 244 -15.34 -32.66 -5.50
CA VAL A 244 -16.64 -33.32 -5.72
C VAL A 244 -16.57 -34.23 -6.95
N THR A 245 -16.00 -33.74 -8.04
CA THR A 245 -15.86 -34.51 -9.29
C THR A 245 -14.94 -35.72 -9.12
N ALA A 246 -13.77 -35.54 -8.51
CA ALA A 246 -12.78 -36.59 -8.34
C ALA A 246 -13.26 -37.72 -7.41
N TYR A 247 -14.17 -37.43 -6.48
CA TYR A 247 -14.66 -38.39 -5.49
C TYR A 247 -16.14 -38.77 -5.66
N ALA A 248 -16.78 -38.37 -6.76
CA ALA A 248 -18.19 -38.68 -7.05
C ALA A 248 -18.47 -40.20 -7.02
N ASP A 249 -17.58 -40.98 -7.63
CA ASP A 249 -17.70 -42.45 -7.71
C ASP A 249 -16.97 -43.18 -6.57
N ASN A 250 -16.46 -42.46 -5.58
CA ASN A 250 -15.69 -43.04 -4.50
C ASN A 250 -16.54 -43.98 -3.61
N GLN A 251 -16.02 -45.19 -3.39
CA GLN A 251 -16.69 -46.23 -2.60
C GLN A 251 -16.14 -46.36 -1.17
N ASP A 252 -15.14 -45.59 -0.79
CA ASP A 252 -14.61 -45.64 0.58
C ASP A 252 -15.68 -45.18 1.57
N GLN A 253 -15.84 -45.93 2.65
CA GLN A 253 -16.83 -45.67 3.70
C GLN A 253 -16.59 -44.31 4.37
N LEU A 254 -15.33 -43.92 4.58
CA LEU A 254 -14.95 -42.64 5.19
C LEU A 254 -13.95 -41.87 4.33
N LEU A 255 -14.31 -40.62 4.00
CA LEU A 255 -13.39 -39.62 3.44
C LEU A 255 -12.94 -38.64 4.51
N VAL A 256 -11.65 -38.31 4.53
CA VAL A 256 -11.06 -37.39 5.50
C VAL A 256 -10.40 -36.22 4.76
N LEU A 257 -10.93 -35.01 4.93
CA LEU A 257 -10.33 -33.80 4.35
C LEU A 257 -9.24 -33.26 5.27
N SER A 258 -8.01 -33.09 4.78
CA SER A 258 -6.98 -32.34 5.51
C SER A 258 -7.01 -30.85 5.12
N ASN A 259 -6.81 -29.96 6.09
CA ASN A 259 -6.81 -28.50 5.90
C ASN A 259 -8.06 -27.98 5.15
N ALA A 260 -9.26 -28.46 5.52
CA ALA A 260 -10.50 -28.10 4.83
C ALA A 260 -10.72 -26.58 4.71
N TYR A 261 -10.21 -25.78 5.65
CA TYR A 261 -10.30 -24.31 5.63
C TYR A 261 -9.61 -23.64 4.42
N LYS A 262 -8.74 -24.35 3.69
CA LYS A 262 -8.09 -23.86 2.46
C LYS A 262 -8.86 -24.21 1.18
N ILE A 263 -9.88 -25.07 1.25
CA ILE A 263 -10.70 -25.41 0.08
C ILE A 263 -11.47 -24.16 -0.34
N LYS A 264 -11.37 -23.79 -1.61
CA LYS A 264 -12.02 -22.60 -2.17
C LYS A 264 -13.17 -22.99 -3.08
N ASP A 265 -14.13 -22.08 -3.12
CA ASP A 265 -15.21 -22.10 -4.10
C ASP A 265 -14.82 -21.13 -5.22
N ASP A 266 -14.53 -21.65 -6.40
CA ASP A 266 -14.15 -20.88 -7.59
C ASP A 266 -15.34 -20.10 -8.16
N THR A 267 -16.56 -20.60 -7.94
CA THR A 267 -17.75 -19.98 -8.47
C THR A 267 -18.11 -18.71 -7.71
N HIS A 268 -18.18 -18.74 -6.37
CA HIS A 268 -18.51 -17.56 -5.54
C HIS A 268 -18.10 -17.78 -4.07
N ASP A 269 -17.30 -16.88 -3.46
CA ASP A 269 -16.94 -16.95 -2.01
C ASP A 269 -18.18 -16.86 -1.07
N SER A 270 -19.35 -16.47 -1.61
CA SER A 270 -20.61 -16.46 -0.87
C SER A 270 -21.32 -17.80 -0.80
N ARG A 271 -21.14 -18.72 -1.78
CA ARG A 271 -21.91 -20.00 -1.83
C ARG A 271 -21.70 -20.86 -0.58
N LEU A 272 -20.45 -20.99 -0.13
CA LEU A 272 -20.09 -21.67 1.11
C LEU A 272 -20.80 -21.08 2.33
N TRP A 273 -20.84 -19.76 2.43
CA TRP A 273 -21.53 -19.10 3.53
C TRP A 273 -23.05 -19.24 3.42
N ASP A 274 -23.61 -18.93 2.27
CA ASP A 274 -25.05 -18.84 2.07
C ASP A 274 -25.73 -20.21 2.25
N GLU A 275 -25.13 -21.28 1.74
CA GLU A 275 -25.67 -22.64 1.89
C GLU A 275 -25.34 -23.29 3.24
N ILE A 276 -24.17 -23.01 3.82
CA ILE A 276 -23.68 -23.73 5.01
C ILE A 276 -23.47 -22.78 6.19
N GLY A 277 -22.54 -21.82 6.07
CA GLY A 277 -22.10 -20.99 7.20
C GLY A 277 -23.23 -20.21 7.89
N SER A 278 -24.19 -19.73 7.11
CA SER A 278 -25.38 -19.00 7.54
C SER A 278 -26.32 -19.84 8.41
N ASN A 279 -26.27 -21.17 8.30
CA ASN A 279 -27.17 -22.10 8.99
C ASN A 279 -26.59 -22.64 10.32
N LEU A 280 -25.33 -22.31 10.66
CA LEU A 280 -24.68 -22.77 11.90
C LEU A 280 -24.97 -21.82 13.07
N HIS A 281 -26.20 -21.88 13.59
CA HIS A 281 -26.70 -21.05 14.68
C HIS A 281 -26.19 -21.50 16.05
N PHE A 282 -25.98 -20.55 16.95
CA PHE A 282 -25.67 -20.85 18.36
C PHE A 282 -26.82 -21.57 19.06
N VAL A 283 -26.51 -22.30 20.13
CA VAL A 283 -27.55 -22.80 21.04
C VAL A 283 -28.22 -21.63 21.77
N PRO A 284 -29.55 -21.66 22.01
CA PRO A 284 -30.27 -20.57 22.66
C PRO A 284 -29.67 -20.14 24.00
N GLU A 285 -29.21 -21.09 24.81
CA GLU A 285 -28.63 -20.86 26.13
C GLU A 285 -27.37 -20.00 26.07
N LEU A 286 -26.56 -20.14 25.02
CA LEU A 286 -25.36 -19.32 24.81
C LEU A 286 -25.73 -17.89 24.43
N MET A 287 -26.77 -17.73 23.61
CA MET A 287 -27.29 -16.41 23.21
C MET A 287 -27.93 -15.67 24.38
N GLU A 288 -28.69 -16.38 25.22
CA GLU A 288 -29.25 -15.85 26.46
C GLU A 288 -28.15 -15.44 27.43
N TYR A 289 -27.14 -16.29 27.62
CA TYR A 289 -25.98 -15.98 28.45
C TYR A 289 -25.25 -14.72 27.96
N ALA A 290 -24.93 -14.64 26.67
CA ALA A 290 -24.29 -13.48 26.07
C ALA A 290 -25.12 -12.20 26.25
N THR A 291 -26.44 -12.29 26.07
CA THR A 291 -27.37 -11.17 26.26
C THR A 291 -27.37 -10.70 27.71
N LEU A 292 -27.43 -11.64 28.66
CA LEU A 292 -27.39 -11.34 30.08
C LEU A 292 -26.07 -10.64 30.47
N ARG A 293 -24.92 -11.12 29.97
CA ARG A 293 -23.63 -10.47 30.25
C ARG A 293 -23.55 -9.06 29.66
N VAL A 294 -24.05 -8.84 28.44
CA VAL A 294 -24.11 -7.50 27.84
C VAL A 294 -24.98 -6.55 28.66
N ASN A 295 -26.16 -7.01 29.11
CA ASN A 295 -27.03 -6.21 29.95
C ASN A 295 -26.34 -5.86 31.28
N GLU A 296 -25.66 -6.81 31.93
CA GLU A 296 -24.89 -6.56 33.16
C GLU A 296 -23.74 -5.56 32.96
N GLU A 297 -22.95 -5.68 31.89
CA GLU A 297 -21.85 -4.74 31.63
C GLU A 297 -22.35 -3.33 31.25
N SER A 298 -23.57 -3.20 30.73
CA SER A 298 -24.15 -1.91 30.35
C SER A 298 -25.07 -1.26 31.39
N GLN A 299 -25.28 -1.88 32.57
CA GLN A 299 -26.19 -1.42 33.62
C GLN A 299 -25.89 -0.01 34.18
N GLY A 300 -24.73 0.58 33.89
CA GLY A 300 -24.34 1.94 34.30
C GLY A 300 -24.70 3.05 33.30
N ASP A 301 -25.07 2.72 32.06
CA ASP A 301 -25.33 3.70 31.00
C ASP A 301 -26.77 4.24 31.10
N SER A 302 -27.04 4.92 32.22
CA SER A 302 -28.35 5.53 32.52
C SER A 302 -28.74 6.59 31.48
N GLY A 303 -29.84 6.34 30.77
CA GLY A 303 -30.34 7.19 29.68
C GLY A 303 -30.81 6.42 28.44
N ILE A 304 -30.76 5.09 28.47
CA ILE A 304 -31.28 4.20 27.43
C ILE A 304 -32.37 3.33 28.08
N GLU A 305 -33.53 3.92 28.39
CA GLU A 305 -34.70 3.08 28.63
C GLU A 305 -35.03 2.39 27.30
N ALA A 306 -35.10 1.06 27.31
CA ALA A 306 -35.56 0.31 26.14
C ALA A 306 -36.89 0.94 25.67
N MET A 307 -37.02 1.25 24.38
CA MET A 307 -38.30 1.70 23.84
C MET A 307 -39.34 0.64 24.21
N VAL A 308 -40.23 1.00 25.13
CA VAL A 308 -41.41 0.19 25.43
C VAL A 308 -42.15 0.08 24.11
N ASP A 309 -42.28 -1.15 23.62
CA ASP A 309 -43.13 -1.44 22.47
C ASP A 309 -44.56 -1.04 22.90
N ASP A 310 -45.10 0.04 22.31
CA ASP A 310 -46.45 0.55 22.58
C ASP A 310 -47.49 -0.41 21.96
N ASP A 311 -47.40 -1.71 22.24
CA ASP A 311 -48.43 -2.70 21.96
C ASP A 311 -49.40 -2.74 23.16
N PRO A 312 -50.63 -2.21 23.04
CA PRO A 312 -51.54 -2.00 24.17
C PRO A 312 -52.14 -3.29 24.78
N GLU A 313 -51.64 -4.49 24.45
CA GLU A 313 -52.18 -5.77 24.94
C GLU A 313 -51.33 -6.53 25.97
N GLU A 314 -50.11 -6.10 26.32
CA GLU A 314 -49.37 -6.78 27.40
C GLU A 314 -49.79 -6.32 28.81
N LYS A 315 -50.54 -7.19 29.51
CA LYS A 315 -50.85 -7.01 30.93
C LYS A 315 -49.56 -7.07 31.78
N PRO A 316 -49.41 -6.21 32.79
CA PRO A 316 -48.25 -6.25 33.68
C PRO A 316 -48.18 -7.58 34.44
N ARG A 317 -47.00 -8.22 34.43
CA ARG A 317 -46.71 -9.44 35.22
C ARG A 317 -46.81 -9.14 36.72
N SER A 318 -47.30 -10.12 37.47
CA SER A 318 -47.46 -10.04 38.92
C SER A 318 -46.10 -10.04 39.65
N PRO A 319 -45.97 -9.38 40.81
CA PRO A 319 -44.73 -9.31 41.60
C PRO A 319 -44.17 -10.64 42.14
N GLU A 320 -44.72 -11.78 41.76
CA GLU A 320 -44.29 -13.11 42.22
C GLU A 320 -43.23 -13.77 41.30
N ASP A 321 -42.90 -13.15 40.16
CA ASP A 321 -41.94 -13.69 39.17
C ASP A 321 -40.46 -13.28 39.40
N GLU A 322 -40.12 -12.56 40.49
CA GLU A 322 -38.75 -12.06 40.74
C GLU A 322 -37.76 -13.08 41.35
N ASN A 323 -38.15 -14.35 41.52
CA ASN A 323 -37.20 -15.41 41.92
C ASN A 323 -36.77 -16.25 40.70
N ILE A 324 -35.93 -15.66 39.84
CA ILE A 324 -35.25 -16.41 38.78
C ILE A 324 -33.99 -17.05 39.40
N GLU A 325 -34.00 -18.37 39.60
CA GLU A 325 -32.80 -19.12 39.98
C GLU A 325 -31.68 -18.89 38.95
N PRO A 326 -30.39 -18.87 39.37
CA PRO A 326 -29.28 -18.72 38.44
C PRO A 326 -29.36 -19.78 37.34
N ILE A 327 -29.34 -19.33 36.08
CA ILE A 327 -29.31 -20.20 34.90
C ILE A 327 -28.01 -21.00 34.94
N ILE A 328 -28.06 -22.20 35.51
CA ILE A 328 -26.99 -23.18 35.45
C ILE A 328 -27.13 -23.85 34.08
N PRO A 329 -26.11 -23.80 33.19
CA PRO A 329 -26.18 -24.48 31.91
C PRO A 329 -26.49 -25.97 32.13
N PRO A 330 -27.30 -26.61 31.27
CA PRO A 330 -27.73 -27.98 31.48
C PRO A 330 -26.52 -28.88 31.71
N ASN A 331 -26.51 -29.48 32.90
CA ASN A 331 -25.48 -30.41 33.35
C ASN A 331 -25.31 -31.51 32.28
N LYS A 332 -24.05 -31.79 31.92
CA LYS A 332 -23.57 -32.80 30.95
C LYS A 332 -24.51 -34.01 30.86
N ASN A 333 -25.53 -33.95 30.01
CA ASN A 333 -26.43 -35.07 29.77
C ASN A 333 -25.97 -35.78 28.49
N PRO A 334 -25.31 -36.95 28.57
CA PRO A 334 -24.75 -37.63 27.41
C PRO A 334 -25.81 -38.26 26.48
N ASN A 335 -27.11 -38.22 26.82
CA ASN A 335 -28.16 -38.98 26.13
C ASN A 335 -29.17 -38.14 25.31
N ALA A 336 -28.82 -36.93 24.88
CA ALA A 336 -29.67 -36.13 23.99
C ALA A 336 -29.60 -36.62 22.53
N THR A 337 -30.13 -37.81 22.23
CA THR A 337 -30.23 -38.30 20.84
C THR A 337 -31.57 -38.94 20.44
N GLU A 338 -32.60 -39.06 21.29
CA GLU A 338 -33.80 -39.84 20.91
C GLU A 338 -35.18 -39.29 21.30
N SER A 339 -35.34 -38.02 21.66
CA SER A 339 -36.69 -37.45 21.72
C SER A 339 -37.06 -36.86 20.36
N GLY A 340 -37.99 -37.51 19.66
CA GLY A 340 -38.65 -37.01 18.44
C GLY A 340 -39.50 -35.76 18.70
N VAL A 341 -38.88 -34.71 19.24
CA VAL A 341 -39.47 -33.39 19.43
C VAL A 341 -39.72 -32.83 18.03
N THR A 342 -41.00 -32.71 17.68
CA THR A 342 -41.44 -31.94 16.51
C THR A 342 -40.88 -30.53 16.63
N LEU A 343 -39.91 -30.20 15.76
CA LEU A 343 -39.31 -28.88 15.69
C LEU A 343 -40.38 -27.84 15.37
N ASP A 344 -40.44 -26.78 16.18
CA ASP A 344 -41.36 -25.67 16.00
C ASP A 344 -41.02 -24.91 14.70
N PRO A 345 -41.96 -24.77 13.75
CA PRO A 345 -41.79 -23.98 12.52
C PRO A 345 -41.38 -22.52 12.76
N SER A 346 -41.58 -21.97 13.97
CA SER A 346 -41.14 -20.62 14.35
C SER A 346 -39.61 -20.45 14.34
N LEU A 347 -38.84 -21.56 14.35
CA LEU A 347 -37.38 -21.54 14.38
C LEU A 347 -36.74 -20.88 13.15
N SER A 348 -37.43 -20.68 12.03
CA SER A 348 -36.83 -20.05 10.84
C SER A 348 -36.52 -18.56 11.02
N ASN A 349 -37.25 -17.84 11.87
CA ASN A 349 -37.07 -16.41 12.08
C ASN A 349 -36.42 -16.16 13.45
N MET A 350 -35.10 -15.98 13.48
CA MET A 350 -34.45 -15.49 14.69
C MET A 350 -34.77 -14.01 14.88
N THR A 351 -35.48 -13.70 15.96
CA THR A 351 -35.51 -12.35 16.52
C THR A 351 -34.55 -12.29 17.69
N ALA A 352 -33.84 -11.17 17.84
CA ALA A 352 -33.11 -10.91 19.07
C ALA A 352 -34.08 -11.04 20.27
N PRO A 353 -33.66 -11.58 21.43
CA PRO A 353 -34.46 -11.54 22.65
C PRO A 353 -34.91 -10.11 22.92
N LEU A 354 -36.21 -9.94 23.16
CA LEU A 354 -36.83 -8.62 23.41
C LEU A 354 -36.23 -7.90 24.63
N THR A 355 -35.59 -8.64 25.53
CA THR A 355 -34.96 -8.15 26.76
C THR A 355 -33.54 -7.63 26.57
N ARG A 356 -33.03 -7.59 25.34
CA ARG A 356 -31.66 -7.14 25.04
C ARG A 356 -31.56 -5.62 25.00
N THR A 357 -30.64 -5.04 25.79
CA THR A 357 -30.24 -3.64 25.62
C THR A 357 -29.58 -3.46 24.25
N PRO A 358 -30.01 -2.52 23.40
CA PRO A 358 -29.33 -2.25 22.13
C PRO A 358 -27.88 -1.78 22.36
N TYR A 359 -26.92 -2.22 21.55
CA TYR A 359 -25.50 -1.89 21.74
C TYR A 359 -24.66 -1.94 20.47
N ILE A 360 -23.47 -1.32 20.55
CA ILE A 360 -22.41 -1.44 19.55
C ILE A 360 -21.41 -2.46 20.05
N ALA A 361 -21.10 -3.48 19.25
CA ALA A 361 -19.98 -4.37 19.55
C ALA A 361 -18.71 -3.89 18.86
N VAL A 362 -17.58 -3.96 19.57
CA VAL A 362 -16.24 -3.72 19.04
C VAL A 362 -15.41 -4.98 19.22
N HIS A 363 -14.87 -5.51 18.13
CA HIS A 363 -13.91 -6.61 18.18
C HIS A 363 -12.48 -6.09 18.01
N LEU A 364 -11.69 -6.16 19.09
CA LEU A 364 -10.26 -5.80 19.10
C LEU A 364 -9.42 -7.07 19.13
N ARG A 365 -8.78 -7.42 18.01
CA ARG A 365 -7.78 -8.50 17.96
C ARG A 365 -6.40 -7.92 18.28
N ARG A 366 -5.85 -8.23 19.46
CA ARG A 366 -4.59 -7.69 19.99
C ARG A 366 -3.60 -8.76 20.46
N GLY A 367 -4.04 -10.00 20.66
CA GLY A 367 -3.23 -11.11 21.17
C GLY A 367 -2.17 -11.58 20.18
N ASP A 368 -2.39 -12.70 19.50
CA ASP A 368 -1.39 -13.32 18.60
C ASP A 368 -1.12 -12.54 17.28
N ILE A 369 -1.77 -11.39 17.10
CA ILE A 369 -1.74 -10.67 15.83
C ILE A 369 -0.36 -10.11 15.51
N TRP A 370 0.42 -9.73 16.53
CA TRP A 370 1.78 -9.22 16.35
C TRP A 370 2.69 -10.23 15.66
N GLU A 371 2.57 -11.52 16.01
CA GLU A 371 3.36 -12.57 15.38
C GLU A 371 2.94 -12.79 13.93
N LYS A 372 1.64 -12.75 13.66
CA LYS A 372 1.08 -12.89 12.32
C LYS A 372 1.42 -11.70 11.41
N CYS A 373 1.81 -10.58 11.99
CA CYS A 373 2.09 -9.34 11.27
C CYS A 373 3.58 -9.03 11.10
N LYS A 374 4.46 -9.95 11.50
CA LYS A 374 5.88 -9.89 11.15
C LYS A 374 6.05 -9.79 9.63
N GLY A 375 6.72 -8.74 9.17
CA GLY A 375 6.96 -8.48 7.74
C GLY A 375 5.83 -7.73 7.03
N MET A 376 4.73 -7.39 7.72
CA MET A 376 3.71 -6.47 7.21
C MET A 376 3.83 -5.11 7.90
N ASP A 377 3.29 -4.06 7.27
CA ASP A 377 3.11 -2.76 7.91
C ASP A 377 2.23 -2.94 9.15
N MET A 378 2.84 -2.76 10.33
CA MET A 378 2.18 -2.93 11.63
C MET A 378 0.93 -2.06 11.77
N THR A 379 0.87 -0.92 11.08
CA THR A 379 -0.29 -0.02 11.12
C THR A 379 -1.51 -0.58 10.39
N ARG A 380 -1.32 -1.53 9.46
CA ARG A 380 -2.42 -2.26 8.77
C ARG A 380 -2.98 -3.39 9.62
N CYS A 381 -2.14 -3.98 10.45
CA CYS A 381 -2.50 -5.10 11.29
C CYS A 381 -3.09 -4.66 12.63
N LEU A 382 -2.45 -3.68 13.25
CA LEU A 382 -2.78 -3.18 14.56
C LEU A 382 -3.42 -1.80 14.43
N ILE A 383 -4.75 -1.81 14.34
CA ILE A 383 -5.53 -0.59 14.14
C ILE A 383 -5.48 0.27 15.40
N PRO A 384 -5.11 1.56 15.30
CA PRO A 384 -5.11 2.48 16.44
C PRO A 384 -6.49 2.65 17.08
N PHE A 385 -6.54 2.90 18.40
CA PHE A 385 -7.80 3.11 19.12
C PHE A 385 -8.61 4.29 18.57
N ASP A 386 -7.95 5.38 18.17
CA ASP A 386 -8.64 6.54 17.58
C ASP A 386 -9.46 6.14 16.34
N THR A 387 -8.94 5.22 15.52
CA THR A 387 -9.65 4.75 14.33
C THR A 387 -10.88 3.90 14.71
N TYR A 388 -10.80 3.12 15.79
CA TYR A 388 -11.97 2.45 16.36
C TYR A 388 -12.97 3.46 16.93
N ALA A 389 -12.51 4.50 17.63
CA ALA A 389 -13.36 5.53 18.20
C ALA A 389 -14.15 6.29 17.12
N ASP A 390 -13.49 6.66 16.03
CA ASP A 390 -14.13 7.26 14.86
C ASP A 390 -15.17 6.32 14.23
N ALA A 391 -14.86 5.03 14.12
CA ALA A 391 -15.79 4.03 13.60
C ALA A 391 -17.00 3.84 14.51
N VAL A 392 -16.82 3.85 15.83
CA VAL A 392 -17.90 3.81 16.81
C VAL A 392 -18.78 5.07 16.72
N ALA A 393 -18.20 6.25 16.52
CA ALA A 393 -18.97 7.48 16.32
C ALA A 393 -19.85 7.43 15.05
N ARG A 394 -19.32 6.85 13.96
CA ARG A 394 -20.11 6.58 12.74
C ARG A 394 -21.22 5.56 12.98
N ALA A 395 -20.92 4.47 13.69
CA ALA A 395 -21.92 3.47 14.07
C ALA A 395 -23.08 4.10 14.88
N ARG A 396 -22.78 4.97 15.86
CA ARG A 396 -23.81 5.72 16.60
C ARG A 396 -24.66 6.61 15.70
N THR A 397 -24.05 7.26 14.71
CA THR A 397 -24.76 8.10 13.74
C THR A 397 -25.68 7.27 12.86
N ASN A 398 -25.21 6.11 12.38
CA ASN A 398 -26.01 5.17 11.58
C ASN A 398 -27.18 4.58 12.37
N ALA A 399 -26.94 4.20 13.63
CA ALA A 399 -27.98 3.74 14.53
C ALA A 399 -29.06 4.83 14.73
N ALA A 400 -28.65 6.07 15.02
CA ALA A 400 -29.54 7.21 15.15
C ALA A 400 -30.40 7.45 13.91
N ALA A 401 -29.81 7.36 12.71
CA ALA A 401 -30.54 7.50 11.46
C ALA A 401 -31.60 6.41 11.24
N ARG A 402 -31.46 5.24 11.88
CA ARG A 402 -32.45 4.14 11.86
C ARG A 402 -33.47 4.24 13.00
N GLY A 403 -33.47 5.31 13.78
CA GLY A 403 -34.33 5.48 14.95
C GLY A 403 -33.86 4.72 16.19
N ILE A 404 -32.65 4.17 16.19
CA ILE A 404 -32.03 3.56 17.37
C ILE A 404 -31.34 4.66 18.17
N HIS A 405 -31.42 4.63 19.50
CA HIS A 405 -30.88 5.69 20.36
C HIS A 405 -29.41 6.04 20.05
N SER A 406 -29.07 7.33 19.96
CA SER A 406 -27.72 7.78 19.53
C SER A 406 -26.61 7.51 20.55
N ARG A 407 -26.97 7.15 21.79
CA ARG A 407 -26.02 6.85 22.88
C ARG A 407 -25.92 5.36 23.17
N LEU A 408 -25.76 4.52 22.15
CA LEU A 408 -25.58 3.08 22.39
C LEU A 408 -24.33 2.81 23.26
N PRO A 409 -24.43 1.87 24.23
CA PRO A 409 -23.30 1.38 24.98
C PRO A 409 -22.36 0.63 24.03
N VAL A 410 -21.07 0.64 24.33
CA VAL A 410 -20.06 0.00 23.50
C VAL A 410 -19.49 -1.19 24.26
N ILE A 411 -19.73 -2.39 23.75
CA ILE A 411 -19.22 -3.64 24.32
C ILE A 411 -18.00 -4.10 23.52
N VAL A 412 -16.88 -4.29 24.19
CA VAL A 412 -15.60 -4.67 23.59
C VAL A 412 -15.29 -6.12 23.89
N THR A 413 -15.16 -6.93 22.85
CA THR A 413 -14.61 -8.29 22.91
C THR A 413 -13.15 -8.22 22.46
N THR A 414 -12.22 -8.70 23.27
CA THR A 414 -10.77 -8.55 23.01
C THR A 414 -9.97 -9.66 23.67
N ASP A 415 -8.92 -10.10 22.99
CA ASP A 415 -7.91 -11.00 23.53
C ASP A 415 -6.66 -10.27 24.05
N THR A 416 -6.76 -8.95 24.26
CA THR A 416 -5.66 -8.17 24.85
C THR A 416 -5.45 -8.52 26.32
N THR A 417 -4.18 -8.63 26.71
CA THR A 417 -3.73 -8.68 28.11
C THR A 417 -2.96 -7.41 28.49
N SER A 418 -2.91 -6.42 27.60
CA SER A 418 -2.18 -5.16 27.81
C SER A 418 -2.97 -4.23 28.73
N GLU A 419 -2.42 -3.90 29.90
CA GLU A 419 -3.04 -2.94 30.83
C GLU A 419 -3.27 -1.56 30.20
N ASP A 420 -2.44 -1.13 29.26
CA ASP A 420 -2.64 0.14 28.56
C ASP A 420 -3.82 0.08 27.57
N ASP A 421 -4.04 -1.05 26.90
CA ASP A 421 -5.23 -1.26 26.07
C ASP A 421 -6.48 -1.25 26.94
N LEU A 422 -6.44 -1.94 28.09
CA LEU A 422 -7.56 -2.01 29.04
C LEU A 422 -7.90 -0.64 29.61
N ARG A 423 -6.89 0.13 30.01
CA ARG A 423 -7.06 1.52 30.47
C ARG A 423 -7.64 2.40 29.36
N THR A 424 -7.22 2.20 28.10
CA THR A 424 -7.75 2.97 26.97
C THR A 424 -9.23 2.65 26.71
N ILE A 425 -9.62 1.38 26.78
CA ILE A 425 -11.03 0.95 26.69
C ILE A 425 -11.87 1.65 27.78
N GLU A 426 -11.38 1.64 29.02
CA GLU A 426 -12.05 2.31 30.15
C GLU A 426 -12.13 3.84 29.95
N GLN A 427 -11.05 4.48 29.50
CA GLN A 427 -11.01 5.93 29.24
C GLN A 427 -11.98 6.37 28.14
N LEU A 428 -12.24 5.51 27.15
CA LEU A 428 -13.23 5.74 26.10
C LEU A 428 -14.68 5.55 26.59
N GLY A 429 -14.87 5.11 27.84
CA GLY A 429 -16.17 4.76 28.40
C GLY A 429 -16.77 3.52 27.73
N TRP A 430 -15.93 2.59 27.27
CA TRP A 430 -16.37 1.34 26.67
C TRP A 430 -16.29 0.21 27.70
N HIS A 431 -17.18 -0.77 27.57
CA HIS A 431 -17.28 -1.89 28.50
C HIS A 431 -16.61 -3.13 27.91
N ARG A 432 -15.58 -3.66 28.57
CA ARG A 432 -14.94 -4.92 28.16
C ARG A 432 -15.77 -6.11 28.65
N MET A 433 -15.90 -7.14 27.82
CA MET A 433 -16.38 -8.44 28.27
C MET A 433 -15.34 -9.12 29.18
N ASP A 434 -15.59 -9.18 30.49
CA ASP A 434 -14.68 -9.79 31.47
C ASP A 434 -15.04 -11.26 31.72
N HIS A 435 -14.44 -12.16 30.93
CA HIS A 435 -14.70 -13.59 31.06
C HIS A 435 -14.24 -14.20 32.37
N ALA A 436 -13.22 -13.62 33.03
CA ALA A 436 -12.70 -14.10 34.30
C ALA A 436 -13.70 -13.82 35.43
N LYS A 437 -14.24 -12.59 35.47
CA LYS A 437 -15.36 -12.20 36.37
C LYS A 437 -16.53 -13.16 36.24
N TYR A 438 -16.85 -13.59 35.01
CA TYR A 438 -18.00 -14.44 34.73
C TYR A 438 -17.74 -15.95 34.79
N GLY A 439 -16.49 -16.38 34.98
CA GLY A 439 -16.11 -17.79 34.94
C GLY A 439 -16.52 -18.46 33.63
N THR A 440 -16.44 -17.73 32.50
CA THR A 440 -17.03 -18.16 31.22
C THR A 440 -16.45 -19.49 30.75
N ALA A 441 -15.13 -19.68 30.83
CA ALA A 441 -14.47 -20.94 30.47
C ALA A 441 -14.93 -22.14 31.31
N LYS A 442 -15.27 -21.93 32.58
CA LYS A 442 -15.78 -23.00 33.46
C LYS A 442 -17.18 -23.44 33.06
N LEU A 443 -18.02 -22.52 32.60
CA LEU A 443 -19.40 -22.77 32.21
C LEU A 443 -19.50 -23.39 30.81
N TRP A 444 -18.77 -22.83 29.85
CA TRP A 444 -18.89 -23.13 28.43
C TRP A 444 -17.75 -23.97 27.86
N GLY A 445 -16.73 -24.27 28.68
CA GLY A 445 -15.54 -25.02 28.30
C GLY A 445 -14.41 -24.15 27.75
N PRO A 446 -13.30 -24.76 27.28
CA PRO A 446 -12.08 -24.05 26.87
C PRO A 446 -12.26 -23.04 25.73
N PHE A 447 -13.26 -23.23 24.87
CA PHE A 447 -13.60 -22.29 23.80
C PHE A 447 -14.75 -21.36 24.16
N GLY A 448 -15.26 -21.45 25.39
CA GLY A 448 -16.43 -20.74 25.88
C GLY A 448 -16.32 -19.23 25.74
N GLU A 449 -15.18 -18.67 26.12
CA GLU A 449 -14.90 -17.22 26.04
C GLU A 449 -15.05 -16.71 24.61
N ALA A 450 -14.30 -17.31 23.68
CA ALA A 450 -14.39 -16.98 22.27
C ALA A 450 -15.80 -17.18 21.69
N MET A 451 -16.58 -18.15 22.18
CA MET A 451 -17.95 -18.38 21.70
C MET A 451 -18.94 -17.35 22.23
N VAL A 452 -18.81 -16.96 23.49
CA VAL A 452 -19.60 -15.87 24.07
C VAL A 452 -19.28 -14.57 23.33
N ASP A 453 -18.01 -14.27 23.08
CA ASP A 453 -17.61 -13.15 22.22
C ASP A 453 -18.26 -13.25 20.84
N ALA A 454 -18.23 -14.42 20.19
CA ALA A 454 -18.88 -14.62 18.90
C ALA A 454 -20.38 -14.31 18.91
N ALA A 455 -21.07 -14.70 19.99
CA ALA A 455 -22.48 -14.45 20.19
C ALA A 455 -22.75 -12.96 20.41
N VAL A 456 -21.95 -12.28 21.24
CA VAL A 456 -22.01 -10.83 21.45
C VAL A 456 -21.83 -10.09 20.12
N LEU A 457 -20.78 -10.39 19.36
CA LEU A 457 -20.51 -9.74 18.08
C LEU A 457 -21.62 -9.97 17.05
N ALA A 458 -22.13 -11.19 16.93
CA ALA A 458 -23.20 -11.53 16.00
C ALA A 458 -24.51 -10.82 16.34
N HIS A 459 -24.75 -10.53 17.62
CA HIS A 459 -26.03 -10.06 18.13
C HIS A 459 -26.14 -8.54 18.21
N ALA A 460 -25.03 -7.80 18.17
CA ALA A 460 -24.98 -6.35 18.32
C ALA A 460 -25.73 -5.55 17.22
N ASP A 461 -26.33 -4.42 17.59
CA ASP A 461 -27.15 -3.58 16.67
C ASP A 461 -26.33 -2.81 15.66
N GLU A 462 -25.08 -2.52 16.04
CA GLU A 462 -24.00 -2.05 15.19
C GLU A 462 -22.73 -2.85 15.54
N PHE A 463 -21.84 -3.02 14.58
CA PHE A 463 -20.60 -3.76 14.79
C PHE A 463 -19.41 -3.09 14.13
N VAL A 464 -18.32 -3.03 14.90
CA VAL A 464 -17.04 -2.46 14.53
C VAL A 464 -15.96 -3.50 14.75
N GLY A 465 -15.10 -3.77 13.77
CA GLY A 465 -14.03 -4.75 13.96
C GLY A 465 -12.90 -4.65 12.94
N SER A 466 -11.79 -5.33 13.24
CA SER A 466 -10.63 -5.41 12.33
C SER A 466 -10.89 -6.29 11.11
N PRO A 467 -10.65 -5.83 9.86
CA PRO A 467 -10.86 -6.61 8.65
C PRO A 467 -9.92 -7.82 8.53
N VAL A 468 -8.75 -7.79 9.17
CA VAL A 468 -7.79 -8.92 9.13
C VAL A 468 -8.16 -10.06 10.07
N SER A 469 -9.12 -9.85 10.99
CA SER A 469 -9.56 -10.91 11.89
C SER A 469 -10.64 -11.77 11.26
N THR A 470 -10.37 -13.08 11.19
CA THR A 470 -11.35 -14.09 10.78
C THR A 470 -12.63 -14.03 11.62
N MET A 471 -12.50 -13.78 12.93
CA MET A 471 -13.65 -13.68 13.84
C MET A 471 -14.55 -12.49 13.48
N THR A 472 -13.95 -11.32 13.20
CA THR A 472 -14.68 -10.15 12.71
C THR A 472 -15.46 -10.48 11.44
N ARG A 473 -14.82 -11.15 10.48
CA ARG A 473 -15.44 -11.49 9.20
C ARG A 473 -16.63 -12.44 9.37
N ILE A 474 -16.50 -13.46 10.23
CA ILE A 474 -17.59 -14.39 10.54
C ILE A 474 -18.75 -13.64 11.23
N ALA A 475 -18.46 -12.78 12.21
CA ALA A 475 -19.48 -11.98 12.89
C ALA A 475 -20.23 -11.06 11.91
N ALA A 476 -19.51 -10.37 11.02
CA ALA A 476 -20.09 -9.54 9.96
C ALA A 476 -21.04 -10.34 9.05
N ARG A 477 -20.61 -11.52 8.60
CA ARG A 477 -21.44 -12.39 7.77
C ARG A 477 -22.69 -12.89 8.51
N ARG A 478 -22.60 -13.16 9.82
CA ARG A 478 -23.76 -13.48 10.68
C ARG A 478 -24.71 -12.30 10.80
N GLN A 479 -24.23 -11.10 11.06
CA GLN A 479 -25.08 -9.91 11.11
C GLN A 479 -25.88 -9.73 9.82
N LYS A 480 -25.23 -9.88 8.67
CA LYS A 480 -25.88 -9.81 7.36
C LYS A 480 -26.93 -10.92 7.19
N SER A 481 -26.56 -12.18 7.40
CA SER A 481 -27.43 -13.33 7.09
C SER A 481 -28.53 -13.58 8.12
N TRP A 482 -28.27 -13.34 9.41
CA TRP A 482 -29.18 -13.68 10.50
C TRP A 482 -30.17 -12.56 10.83
N TYR A 483 -29.73 -11.30 10.71
CA TYR A 483 -30.50 -10.14 11.13
C TYR A 483 -30.73 -9.14 10.00
N ASN A 484 -30.33 -9.48 8.76
CA ASN A 484 -30.39 -8.57 7.61
C ASN A 484 -29.71 -7.21 7.89
N ARG A 485 -28.70 -7.19 8.76
CA ARG A 485 -27.98 -5.96 9.13
C ARG A 485 -26.93 -5.69 8.06
N ARG A 486 -27.10 -4.58 7.35
CA ARG A 486 -26.20 -4.15 6.27
C ARG A 486 -24.99 -3.35 6.77
N TRP A 487 -24.99 -2.93 8.04
CA TRP A 487 -24.02 -2.00 8.59
C TRP A 487 -23.03 -2.73 9.50
N THR A 488 -21.94 -3.20 8.91
CA THR A 488 -20.73 -3.58 9.66
C THR A 488 -19.63 -2.61 9.26
N LEU A 489 -19.11 -1.84 10.21
CA LEU A 489 -17.99 -0.94 9.97
C LEU A 489 -16.68 -1.70 10.21
N LEU A 490 -16.12 -2.26 9.14
CA LEU A 490 -14.75 -2.76 9.19
C LEU A 490 -13.80 -1.57 9.29
N VAL A 491 -12.98 -1.55 10.35
CA VAL A 491 -12.04 -0.47 10.60
C VAL A 491 -10.83 -0.67 9.71
N SER A 492 -10.90 -0.16 8.49
CA SER A 492 -9.75 0.05 7.62
C SER A 492 -9.41 1.53 7.65
N ARG A 493 -8.11 1.88 7.67
CA ARG A 493 -7.68 3.28 7.44
C ARG A 493 -8.20 3.80 6.08
N ASN A 494 -8.49 2.90 5.15
CA ASN A 494 -9.19 3.19 3.90
C ASN A 494 -10.69 3.03 4.10
N VAL A 495 -11.31 4.01 4.77
CA VAL A 495 -12.74 4.08 5.10
C VAL A 495 -13.68 4.05 3.86
N MET A 496 -13.13 4.06 2.65
CA MET A 496 -13.88 4.04 1.38
C MET A 496 -14.26 2.63 0.88
N ASP A 497 -13.78 1.54 1.51
CA ASP A 497 -13.98 0.18 0.97
C ASP A 497 -15.40 -0.40 1.15
N ASN A 498 -16.16 0.03 2.16
CA ASN A 498 -17.47 -0.56 2.48
C ASN A 498 -18.66 0.08 1.72
N ASP A 499 -18.52 1.31 1.22
CA ASP A 499 -19.61 2.02 0.54
C ASP A 499 -19.87 1.48 -0.88
N ALA A 500 -18.86 0.90 -1.51
CA ALA A 500 -18.97 0.43 -2.89
C ALA A 500 -19.76 -0.87 -3.04
N LYS A 501 -19.60 -1.80 -2.09
CA LYS A 501 -20.38 -3.05 -2.05
C LYS A 501 -21.85 -2.79 -1.67
N GLN A 502 -22.11 -1.71 -0.94
CA GLN A 502 -23.45 -1.29 -0.52
C GLN A 502 -24.26 -0.68 -1.67
N LEU A 503 -23.58 -0.08 -2.65
CA LEU A 503 -24.18 0.48 -3.88
C LEU A 503 -24.43 -0.58 -4.96
N ASP A 504 -23.71 -1.71 -4.91
CA ASP A 504 -23.93 -2.87 -5.79
C ASP A 504 -25.24 -3.62 -5.44
N ASP A 505 -25.52 -3.83 -4.15
CA ASP A 505 -26.73 -4.52 -3.66
C ASP A 505 -28.04 -3.71 -3.88
N LEU A 506 -27.96 -2.44 -4.31
CA LEU A 506 -29.13 -1.59 -4.65
C LEU A 506 -29.46 -1.56 -6.15
N GLY A 507 -28.66 -2.21 -7.01
CA GLY A 507 -28.89 -2.21 -8.45
C GLY A 507 -28.72 -0.83 -9.12
N LEU A 508 -27.91 0.06 -8.53
CA LEU A 508 -27.75 1.45 -8.96
C LEU A 508 -26.39 1.75 -9.62
N LEU A 509 -25.58 0.74 -9.93
CA LEU A 509 -24.31 0.93 -10.63
C LEU A 509 -24.54 1.07 -12.14
N GLU A 510 -25.08 2.23 -12.52
CA GLU A 510 -25.20 2.68 -13.90
C GLU A 510 -23.80 2.82 -14.54
N PRO A 511 -23.67 2.63 -15.86
CA PRO A 511 -22.43 2.89 -16.59
C PRO A 511 -21.91 4.31 -16.34
N ALA A 512 -20.60 4.46 -16.22
CA ALA A 512 -19.99 5.79 -16.18
C ALA A 512 -20.14 6.45 -17.55
N VAL A 513 -20.82 7.59 -17.60
CA VAL A 513 -21.11 8.32 -18.84
C VAL A 513 -20.18 9.53 -18.95
N THR A 514 -19.54 9.68 -20.11
CA THR A 514 -18.77 10.90 -20.41
C THR A 514 -19.70 12.05 -20.80
N THR A 515 -19.43 13.25 -20.30
CA THR A 515 -20.19 14.49 -20.57
C THR A 515 -19.54 15.35 -21.65
N LEU A 516 -18.91 14.75 -22.66
CA LEU A 516 -18.29 15.47 -23.78
C LEU A 516 -19.36 16.18 -24.63
N ASP A 517 -19.08 17.41 -25.05
CA ASP A 517 -19.89 18.11 -26.03
C ASP A 517 -19.74 17.39 -27.39
N PRO A 518 -20.83 16.89 -27.99
CA PRO A 518 -20.79 16.21 -29.27
C PRO A 518 -20.31 17.11 -30.43
N ASN A 519 -20.33 18.44 -30.27
CA ASN A 519 -19.88 19.39 -31.28
C ASN A 519 -18.44 19.87 -31.08
N ALA A 520 -17.77 19.43 -30.02
CA ALA A 520 -16.39 19.78 -29.72
C ALA A 520 -15.43 18.63 -30.01
N THR A 521 -14.23 18.98 -30.45
CA THR A 521 -13.13 18.04 -30.64
C THR A 521 -12.09 18.19 -29.54
N TYR A 522 -11.69 17.06 -28.98
CA TYR A 522 -10.84 16.98 -27.80
C TYR A 522 -9.49 16.35 -28.11
N LEU A 523 -8.51 16.72 -27.28
CA LEU A 523 -7.21 16.05 -27.20
C LEU A 523 -6.90 15.78 -25.72
N SER A 524 -6.44 14.58 -25.40
CA SER A 524 -5.95 14.21 -24.08
C SER A 524 -4.65 13.41 -24.21
N TYR A 525 -4.11 12.96 -23.08
CA TYR A 525 -2.93 12.11 -23.03
C TYR A 525 -3.06 11.10 -21.89
N LEU A 526 -2.35 9.98 -22.01
CA LEU A 526 -2.23 8.99 -20.95
C LEU A 526 -1.12 9.41 -19.98
N PRO A 527 -1.39 9.50 -18.66
CA PRO A 527 -0.36 9.81 -17.69
C PRO A 527 0.66 8.67 -17.64
N HIS A 528 1.94 9.04 -17.62
CA HIS A 528 3.06 8.11 -17.65
C HIS A 528 4.19 8.59 -16.75
N ALA A 529 4.81 7.66 -16.01
CA ALA A 529 5.93 7.89 -15.10
C ALA A 529 5.62 8.94 -14.00
N GLY A 530 6.66 9.57 -13.43
CA GLY A 530 6.53 10.51 -12.32
C GLY A 530 5.94 11.87 -12.71
N HIS A 531 5.72 12.73 -11.70
CA HIS A 531 5.10 14.05 -11.85
C HIS A 531 5.75 14.91 -12.96
N ALA A 532 7.08 15.02 -13.00
CA ALA A 532 7.77 15.85 -13.98
C ALA A 532 7.58 15.34 -15.43
N ASN A 533 7.46 14.03 -15.64
CA ASN A 533 7.15 13.45 -16.96
C ASN A 533 5.71 13.77 -17.40
N GLN A 534 4.77 13.75 -16.46
CA GLN A 534 3.38 14.17 -16.72
C GLN A 534 3.28 15.67 -16.98
N PHE A 535 4.12 16.48 -16.33
CA PHE A 535 4.24 17.91 -16.62
C PHE A 535 4.75 18.17 -18.04
N MET A 536 5.75 17.42 -18.53
CA MET A 536 6.20 17.49 -19.93
C MET A 536 5.12 16.98 -20.91
N SER A 537 4.38 15.95 -20.51
CA SER A 537 3.25 15.43 -21.28
C SER A 537 2.15 16.49 -21.46
N LEU A 538 1.81 17.23 -20.39
CA LEU A 538 0.88 18.36 -20.44
C LEU A 538 1.35 19.45 -21.41
N GLN A 539 2.63 19.82 -21.39
CA GLN A 539 3.17 20.82 -22.32
C GLN A 539 3.03 20.39 -23.77
N THR A 540 3.36 19.12 -24.04
CA THR A 540 3.25 18.53 -25.38
C THR A 540 1.80 18.51 -25.85
N ALA A 541 0.91 17.99 -25.01
CA ALA A 541 -0.51 17.90 -25.29
C ALA A 541 -1.13 19.29 -25.50
N GLY A 542 -0.75 20.27 -24.68
CA GLY A 542 -1.21 21.66 -24.83
C GLY A 542 -0.76 22.28 -26.15
N LEU A 543 0.48 22.04 -26.59
CA LEU A 543 0.95 22.55 -27.87
C LEU A 543 0.19 21.89 -29.02
N LEU A 544 0.00 20.57 -28.97
CA LEU A 544 -0.76 19.84 -29.99
C LEU A 544 -2.24 20.26 -30.01
N ALA A 545 -2.88 20.42 -28.86
CA ALA A 545 -4.24 20.92 -28.73
C ALA A 545 -4.38 22.31 -29.39
N LYS A 546 -3.43 23.21 -29.12
CA LYS A 546 -3.36 24.53 -29.77
C LYS A 546 -3.22 24.44 -31.29
N LYS A 547 -2.31 23.62 -31.80
CA LYS A 547 -2.05 23.50 -33.25
C LYS A 547 -3.17 22.77 -34.00
N LEU A 548 -3.87 21.86 -33.33
CA LEU A 548 -5.00 21.10 -33.88
C LEU A 548 -6.35 21.77 -33.62
N ASN A 549 -6.39 22.90 -32.92
CA ASN A 549 -7.60 23.61 -32.50
C ASN A 549 -8.60 22.70 -31.74
N ARG A 550 -8.09 21.96 -30.74
CA ARG A 550 -8.85 21.02 -29.91
C ARG A 550 -8.86 21.48 -28.45
N THR A 551 -9.95 21.19 -27.74
CA THR A 551 -10.00 21.37 -26.28
C THR A 551 -9.13 20.31 -25.62
N LEU A 552 -8.20 20.74 -24.77
CA LEU A 552 -7.34 19.84 -24.00
C LEU A 552 -8.08 19.30 -22.78
N ILE A 553 -8.22 17.98 -22.69
CA ILE A 553 -8.67 17.30 -21.47
C ILE A 553 -7.43 16.87 -20.68
N ILE A 554 -7.22 17.46 -19.50
CA ILE A 554 -6.05 17.20 -18.66
C ILE A 554 -6.35 16.02 -17.72
N PRO A 555 -5.59 14.90 -17.79
CA PRO A 555 -5.71 13.78 -16.85
C PRO A 555 -5.20 14.19 -15.47
N PRO A 556 -5.74 13.60 -14.39
CA PRO A 556 -5.21 13.83 -13.06
C PRO A 556 -3.77 13.35 -12.97
N ILE A 557 -3.07 13.85 -11.96
CA ILE A 557 -1.71 13.41 -11.65
C ILE A 557 -1.84 12.01 -11.02
N ILE A 558 -1.21 11.01 -11.64
CA ILE A 558 -1.30 9.60 -11.21
C ILE A 558 0.11 9.01 -11.08
N SER A 559 0.40 8.28 -10.00
CA SER A 559 1.70 7.61 -9.83
C SER A 559 1.53 6.09 -9.88
N ASN A 560 2.54 5.40 -10.41
CA ASN A 560 2.63 3.95 -10.31
C ASN A 560 2.97 3.47 -8.88
N THR A 561 3.64 4.30 -8.07
CA THR A 561 4.22 3.90 -6.77
C THR A 561 3.93 4.85 -5.61
N HIS A 562 3.33 6.02 -5.84
CA HIS A 562 3.15 7.05 -4.80
C HIS A 562 1.69 7.37 -4.48
N ASP A 563 0.75 6.95 -5.32
CA ASP A 563 -0.69 7.18 -5.10
C ASP A 563 -1.40 5.83 -4.91
N HIS A 564 -1.00 5.07 -3.88
CA HIS A 564 -1.60 3.77 -3.56
C HIS A 564 -3.07 3.89 -3.14
N ASN A 565 -3.45 5.05 -2.61
CA ASN A 565 -4.83 5.36 -2.23
C ASN A 565 -5.63 6.00 -3.38
N ASN A 566 -4.97 6.20 -4.52
CA ASN A 566 -5.59 6.58 -5.76
C ASN A 566 -6.47 7.84 -5.65
N THR A 567 -5.84 8.90 -5.19
CA THR A 567 -6.47 10.16 -4.79
C THR A 567 -6.81 11.08 -5.97
N HIS A 568 -6.36 10.75 -7.20
CA HIS A 568 -6.71 11.46 -8.46
C HIS A 568 -6.57 12.97 -8.39
N GLN A 569 -5.38 13.45 -8.05
CA GLN A 569 -5.21 14.89 -7.82
C GLN A 569 -5.28 15.68 -9.11
N ARG A 570 -6.18 16.66 -9.10
CA ARG A 570 -6.42 17.61 -10.19
C ARG A 570 -5.24 18.56 -10.32
N TRP A 571 -4.97 18.99 -11.54
CA TRP A 571 -3.98 20.04 -11.79
C TRP A 571 -4.46 21.38 -11.23
N SER A 572 -5.77 21.65 -11.25
CA SER A 572 -6.36 22.86 -10.63
C SER A 572 -6.14 22.95 -9.12
N HIS A 573 -5.81 21.84 -8.45
CA HIS A 573 -5.45 21.85 -7.03
C HIS A 573 -4.09 22.51 -6.76
N TYR A 574 -3.22 22.60 -7.76
CA TYR A 574 -1.88 23.15 -7.63
C TYR A 574 -1.59 24.32 -8.57
N PHE A 575 -2.30 24.42 -9.69
CA PHE A 575 -2.04 25.38 -10.76
C PHE A 575 -3.28 26.20 -11.14
N ASP A 576 -3.07 27.47 -11.47
CA ASP A 576 -4.12 28.35 -11.99
C ASP A 576 -4.39 28.02 -13.47
N LEU A 577 -5.23 27.01 -13.67
CA LEU A 577 -5.66 26.54 -14.98
C LEU A 577 -6.44 27.61 -15.77
N ARG A 578 -7.18 28.49 -15.10
CA ARG A 578 -7.93 29.57 -15.77
C ARG A 578 -6.97 30.58 -16.40
N ARG A 579 -5.97 31.02 -15.66
CA ARG A 579 -4.90 31.88 -16.18
C ARG A 579 -4.13 31.18 -17.29
N PHE A 580 -3.78 29.90 -17.12
CA PHE A 580 -3.11 29.10 -18.14
C PHE A 580 -3.90 29.04 -19.46
N ALA A 581 -5.21 28.78 -19.42
CA ALA A 581 -6.06 28.77 -20.61
C ALA A 581 -6.05 30.13 -21.33
N ASN A 582 -6.19 31.21 -20.57
CA ASN A 582 -6.20 32.57 -21.11
C ASN A 582 -4.87 32.96 -21.78
N LEU A 583 -3.74 32.63 -21.15
CA LEU A 583 -2.40 32.98 -21.64
C LEU A 583 -1.98 32.15 -22.85
N THR A 584 -2.35 30.87 -22.88
CA THR A 584 -1.97 29.96 -23.97
C THR A 584 -2.92 30.01 -25.16
N GLY A 585 -4.17 30.45 -24.93
CA GLY A 585 -5.27 30.35 -25.90
C GLY A 585 -5.80 28.92 -26.08
N VAL A 586 -5.43 27.99 -25.20
CA VAL A 586 -5.88 26.60 -25.25
C VAL A 586 -7.11 26.46 -24.36
N SER A 587 -8.23 26.03 -24.93
CA SER A 587 -9.39 25.62 -24.14
C SER A 587 -9.05 24.35 -23.37
N ILE A 588 -9.32 24.33 -22.07
CA ILE A 588 -8.99 23.20 -21.20
C ILE A 588 -10.21 22.77 -20.38
N VAL A 589 -10.25 21.49 -20.06
CA VAL A 589 -11.12 20.87 -19.05
C VAL A 589 -10.34 19.77 -18.35
N GLU A 590 -10.70 19.41 -17.13
CA GLU A 590 -10.08 18.28 -16.43
C GLU A 590 -10.95 17.02 -16.53
N TRP A 591 -10.33 15.84 -16.43
CA TRP A 591 -11.03 14.56 -16.63
C TRP A 591 -12.18 14.31 -15.65
N ASP A 592 -12.06 14.77 -14.41
CA ASP A 592 -13.12 14.72 -13.40
C ASP A 592 -14.37 15.52 -13.78
N GLN A 593 -14.23 16.55 -14.63
CA GLN A 593 -15.32 17.41 -15.07
C GLN A 593 -16.07 16.78 -16.24
N VAL A 594 -15.35 16.11 -17.14
CA VAL A 594 -15.95 15.44 -18.31
C VAL A 594 -16.37 14.00 -18.02
N ARG A 595 -15.92 13.41 -16.91
CA ARG A 595 -16.28 12.05 -16.52
C ARG A 595 -16.48 11.97 -15.00
N PRO A 596 -17.52 12.64 -14.47
CA PRO A 596 -17.79 12.61 -13.04
C PRO A 596 -18.22 11.20 -12.62
N LEU A 597 -17.47 10.61 -11.68
CA LEU A 597 -17.75 9.27 -11.17
C LEU A 597 -18.50 9.34 -9.83
N THR A 598 -19.42 8.41 -9.63
CA THR A 598 -20.00 8.16 -8.30
C THR A 598 -18.97 7.50 -7.36
N PRO A 599 -19.16 7.55 -6.03
CA PRO A 599 -18.28 6.83 -5.10
C PRO A 599 -18.10 5.34 -5.45
N ALA A 600 -19.17 4.64 -5.82
CA ALA A 600 -19.08 3.23 -6.21
C ALA A 600 -18.35 3.00 -7.53
N GLN A 601 -18.56 3.88 -8.52
CA GLN A 601 -17.82 3.84 -9.77
C GLN A 601 -16.31 4.06 -9.53
N ARG A 602 -15.94 5.05 -8.70
CA ARG A 602 -14.53 5.25 -8.31
C ARG A 602 -13.93 4.01 -7.67
N LYS A 603 -14.68 3.36 -6.78
CA LYS A 603 -14.23 2.12 -6.16
C LYS A 603 -14.07 1.00 -7.19
N ALA A 604 -15.06 0.77 -8.06
CA ALA A 604 -14.93 -0.26 -9.10
C ALA A 604 -13.64 -0.07 -9.92
N GLY A 605 -13.29 1.18 -10.22
CA GLY A 605 -12.01 1.54 -10.84
C GLY A 605 -10.79 1.19 -9.97
N GLN A 606 -10.81 1.55 -8.68
CA GLN A 606 -9.76 1.24 -7.71
C GLN A 606 -9.54 -0.26 -7.52
N ASP A 607 -10.63 -1.03 -7.42
CA ASP A 607 -10.60 -2.48 -7.26
C ASP A 607 -9.95 -3.13 -8.48
N GLN A 608 -10.36 -2.72 -9.69
CA GLN A 608 -9.74 -3.19 -10.92
C GLN A 608 -8.24 -2.90 -10.96
N ALA A 609 -7.83 -1.69 -10.58
CA ALA A 609 -6.42 -1.32 -10.62
C ALA A 609 -5.56 -2.06 -9.58
N THR A 610 -6.15 -2.46 -8.46
CA THR A 610 -5.46 -3.23 -7.40
C THR A 610 -5.08 -4.63 -7.88
N LEU A 611 -5.80 -5.19 -8.86
CA LEU A 611 -5.46 -6.49 -9.43
C LEU A 611 -4.19 -6.47 -10.32
N GLY A 612 -3.68 -5.28 -10.68
CA GLY A 612 -2.42 -5.08 -11.39
C GLY A 612 -2.37 -5.59 -12.84
N ILE A 613 -1.23 -5.41 -13.52
CA ILE A 613 -1.05 -5.79 -14.95
C ILE A 613 -1.13 -7.29 -15.18
N GLN A 614 -0.69 -8.12 -14.23
CA GLN A 614 -0.69 -9.58 -14.41
C GLN A 614 -2.10 -10.17 -14.57
N SER A 615 -3.12 -9.44 -14.10
CA SER A 615 -4.54 -9.76 -14.30
C SER A 615 -5.23 -8.85 -15.31
N SER A 616 -4.52 -8.04 -16.10
CA SER A 616 -5.12 -7.03 -17.03
C SER A 616 -6.07 -7.60 -18.10
N LEU A 617 -6.17 -8.93 -18.21
CA LEU A 617 -7.15 -9.66 -19.02
C LEU A 617 -8.41 -10.05 -18.24
N LEU A 618 -8.37 -10.04 -16.92
CA LEU A 618 -9.46 -10.34 -15.99
C LEU A 618 -10.01 -9.01 -15.46
N GLU A 619 -11.09 -8.57 -16.09
CA GLU A 619 -11.90 -7.46 -15.59
C GLU A 619 -12.77 -7.96 -14.43
N THR A 620 -12.84 -7.23 -13.33
CA THR A 620 -13.85 -7.52 -12.29
C THR A 620 -15.23 -7.34 -12.88
N ASN A 621 -16.21 -8.09 -12.39
CA ASN A 621 -17.59 -8.00 -12.89
C ASN A 621 -18.16 -6.58 -12.67
N GLU A 622 -17.81 -5.96 -11.55
CA GLU A 622 -18.23 -4.62 -11.18
C GLU A 622 -17.65 -3.58 -12.15
N TRP A 623 -16.33 -3.62 -12.39
CA TRP A 623 -15.67 -2.75 -13.35
C TRP A 623 -16.23 -2.98 -14.75
N ALA A 624 -16.39 -4.24 -15.14
CA ALA A 624 -16.82 -4.60 -16.47
C ALA A 624 -18.23 -4.07 -16.80
N ARG A 625 -19.11 -4.04 -15.79
CA ARG A 625 -20.48 -3.53 -15.90
C ARG A 625 -20.53 -2.01 -16.04
N VAL A 626 -19.67 -1.28 -15.34
CA VAL A 626 -19.72 0.19 -15.30
C VAL A 626 -18.80 0.87 -16.31
N ALA A 627 -17.81 0.16 -16.83
CA ALA A 627 -16.84 0.71 -17.75
C ALA A 627 -17.43 0.92 -19.16
N GLU A 628 -17.15 2.08 -19.75
CA GLU A 628 -17.64 2.45 -21.08
C GLU A 628 -16.56 2.17 -22.14
N ASN A 629 -16.96 1.72 -23.33
CA ASN A 629 -16.08 1.70 -24.49
C ASN A 629 -15.94 3.13 -25.02
N LEU A 630 -14.75 3.73 -24.86
CA LEU A 630 -14.46 5.05 -25.40
C LEU A 630 -13.63 4.89 -26.68
N THR A 631 -14.25 5.22 -27.82
CA THR A 631 -13.52 5.29 -29.09
C THR A 631 -12.59 6.48 -29.06
N CYS A 632 -11.28 6.20 -28.96
CA CYS A 632 -10.24 7.22 -28.96
C CYS A 632 -9.06 6.71 -29.78
N GLN A 633 -8.55 7.56 -30.67
CA GLN A 633 -7.36 7.23 -31.43
C GLN A 633 -6.13 7.50 -30.56
N ILE A 634 -5.41 6.43 -30.19
CA ILE A 634 -4.19 6.57 -29.39
C ILE A 634 -3.03 6.97 -30.30
N ILE A 635 -2.52 8.19 -30.09
CA ILE A 635 -1.49 8.80 -30.91
C ILE A 635 -0.12 8.59 -30.26
N VAL A 636 0.66 7.71 -30.91
CA VAL A 636 2.12 7.53 -30.86
C VAL A 636 2.73 6.95 -29.57
N GLY A 637 3.48 5.85 -29.73
CA GLY A 637 4.31 5.23 -28.69
C GLY A 637 4.01 3.78 -28.33
N TYR A 638 3.64 2.94 -29.32
CA TYR A 638 3.41 1.48 -29.26
C TYR A 638 2.03 1.01 -28.81
N GLY A 639 1.29 0.48 -29.79
CA GLY A 639 -0.01 -0.14 -29.59
C GLY A 639 -0.56 -0.69 -30.89
N THR A 640 0.21 -1.49 -31.63
CA THR A 640 -0.42 -2.49 -32.52
C THR A 640 -1.13 -3.58 -31.69
N SER A 641 -0.99 -3.54 -30.36
CA SER A 641 -1.69 -4.40 -29.41
C SER A 641 -2.00 -3.67 -28.09
N ARG A 642 -2.97 -4.21 -27.35
CA ARG A 642 -3.30 -3.89 -25.94
C ARG A 642 -2.06 -3.95 -25.01
N LEU A 643 -0.96 -4.58 -25.44
CA LEU A 643 0.23 -4.86 -24.63
C LEU A 643 1.22 -3.68 -24.53
N GLY A 644 1.05 -2.61 -25.31
CA GLY A 644 2.00 -1.48 -25.33
C GLY A 644 1.73 -0.35 -24.31
N ILE A 645 0.56 -0.33 -23.66
CA ILE A 645 0.23 0.70 -22.67
C ILE A 645 0.95 0.44 -21.34
N ASN A 646 1.65 1.44 -20.81
CA ASN A 646 2.34 1.35 -19.53
C ASN A 646 1.36 1.21 -18.33
N TYR A 647 1.84 0.63 -17.23
CA TYR A 647 1.11 0.46 -15.96
C TYR A 647 0.42 1.73 -15.46
N SER A 648 1.09 2.88 -15.40
CA SER A 648 0.48 4.14 -14.94
C SER A 648 -0.72 4.54 -15.80
N SER A 649 -0.62 4.28 -17.10
CA SER A 649 -1.67 4.56 -18.05
C SER A 649 -2.83 3.57 -17.89
N TRP A 650 -2.56 2.27 -17.68
CA TRP A 650 -3.62 1.30 -17.33
C TRP A 650 -4.37 1.66 -16.06
N ASN A 651 -3.65 2.07 -15.01
CA ASN A 651 -4.28 2.56 -13.79
C ASN A 651 -5.24 3.71 -14.08
N PHE A 652 -4.82 4.69 -14.89
CA PHE A 652 -5.70 5.77 -15.31
C PHE A 652 -6.95 5.26 -16.04
N LEU A 653 -6.80 4.35 -17.02
CA LEU A 653 -7.92 3.75 -17.76
C LEU A 653 -8.91 3.05 -16.80
N TRP A 654 -8.40 2.25 -15.86
CA TRP A 654 -9.21 1.51 -14.90
C TRP A 654 -9.94 2.45 -13.94
N HIS A 655 -9.23 3.41 -13.38
CA HIS A 655 -9.79 4.35 -12.42
C HIS A 655 -10.92 5.21 -12.97
N PHE A 656 -10.83 5.55 -14.24
CA PHE A 656 -11.85 6.32 -14.93
C PHE A 656 -12.85 5.44 -15.67
N LEU A 657 -12.83 4.11 -15.45
CA LEU A 657 -13.81 3.17 -15.98
C LEU A 657 -13.97 3.25 -17.49
N PHE A 658 -12.88 3.27 -18.25
CA PHE A 658 -12.99 3.29 -19.70
C PHE A 658 -12.12 2.23 -20.38
N ARG A 659 -12.72 1.60 -21.38
CA ARG A 659 -12.07 0.65 -22.28
C ARG A 659 -11.64 1.40 -23.54
N PRO A 660 -10.33 1.64 -23.74
CA PRO A 660 -9.89 2.30 -24.96
C PRO A 660 -10.12 1.39 -26.16
N VAL A 661 -10.79 1.91 -27.19
CA VAL A 661 -10.88 1.24 -28.50
C VAL A 661 -9.77 1.77 -29.39
N PHE A 662 -8.73 0.98 -29.59
CA PHE A 662 -7.55 1.37 -30.36
C PHE A 662 -7.88 1.54 -31.85
N LYS A 663 -7.44 2.66 -32.42
CA LYS A 663 -7.44 2.91 -33.87
C LYS A 663 -6.01 3.19 -34.32
N GLU A 664 -5.57 2.54 -35.39
CA GLU A 664 -4.22 2.75 -35.93
C GLU A 664 -4.03 4.21 -36.37
N PRO A 665 -2.87 4.84 -36.08
CA PRO A 665 -2.59 6.20 -36.50
C PRO A 665 -2.49 6.30 -38.04
N PRO A 666 -2.84 7.43 -38.68
CA PRO A 666 -2.59 7.63 -40.10
C PRO A 666 -1.09 7.50 -40.39
N PRO A 667 -0.71 7.03 -41.59
CA PRO A 667 0.69 6.89 -41.97
C PRO A 667 1.44 8.22 -41.92
N PRO A 668 2.78 8.21 -41.71
CA PRO A 668 3.61 9.40 -41.78
C PRO A 668 3.42 10.18 -43.07
N VAL A 669 3.43 11.52 -42.99
CA VAL A 669 3.37 12.35 -44.19
C VAL A 669 4.67 12.17 -44.99
N PRO A 670 4.61 11.84 -46.30
CA PRO A 670 5.81 11.63 -47.10
C PRO A 670 6.75 12.83 -47.05
N GLY A 671 8.02 12.58 -46.75
CA GLY A 671 9.07 13.61 -46.69
C GLY A 671 9.30 14.22 -45.30
N MET A 672 8.57 13.80 -44.27
CA MET A 672 8.93 14.16 -42.89
C MET A 672 10.25 13.50 -42.46
N PRO A 673 11.09 14.21 -41.66
CA PRO A 673 12.30 13.62 -41.11
C PRO A 673 11.96 12.40 -40.26
N ASP A 674 12.49 11.25 -40.66
CA ASP A 674 12.50 10.04 -39.85
C ASP A 674 13.50 10.22 -38.70
N LEU A 675 12.96 10.38 -37.49
CA LEU A 675 13.67 10.66 -36.25
C LEU A 675 13.81 9.40 -35.39
N SER A 676 13.69 8.21 -35.99
CA SER A 676 13.90 6.94 -35.32
C SER A 676 15.27 6.84 -34.67
N LEU A 677 15.33 6.24 -33.47
CA LEU A 677 16.60 6.01 -32.76
C LEU A 677 17.53 5.11 -33.58
N ALA A 678 16.97 4.18 -34.35
CA ALA A 678 17.70 3.33 -35.28
C ALA A 678 18.59 4.12 -36.25
N LYS A 679 18.09 5.27 -36.73
CA LYS A 679 18.84 6.16 -37.63
C LYS A 679 19.84 7.07 -36.90
N ILE A 680 19.56 7.40 -35.65
CA ILE A 680 20.41 8.29 -34.83
C ILE A 680 21.59 7.53 -34.22
N LYS A 681 21.41 6.27 -33.83
CA LYS A 681 22.44 5.41 -33.23
C LYS A 681 23.09 4.42 -34.20
N GLY A 682 22.56 4.28 -35.42
CA GLY A 682 23.07 3.28 -36.37
C GLY A 682 22.78 1.84 -35.96
N ASP A 683 21.83 1.65 -35.04
CA ASP A 683 21.42 0.35 -34.51
C ASP A 683 20.07 -0.03 -35.14
N PRO A 684 20.05 -0.95 -36.12
CA PRO A 684 18.81 -1.32 -36.82
C PRO A 684 17.80 -2.02 -35.92
N GLU A 685 18.22 -2.54 -34.76
CA GLU A 685 17.37 -3.27 -33.81
C GLU A 685 16.87 -2.38 -32.66
N ALA A 686 17.48 -1.22 -32.43
CA ALA A 686 16.94 -0.16 -31.58
C ALA A 686 15.75 0.54 -32.25
N GLY A 687 14.68 -0.23 -32.47
CA GLY A 687 13.37 0.32 -32.74
C GLY A 687 13.00 1.29 -31.62
N HIS A 688 12.28 2.35 -32.00
CA HIS A 688 11.62 3.37 -31.16
C HIS A 688 12.27 4.76 -31.19
N ASP A 689 12.14 5.62 -32.23
CA ASP A 689 10.95 6.31 -32.83
C ASP A 689 10.52 7.55 -32.04
N LEU A 690 11.38 8.57 -32.04
CA LEU A 690 10.98 9.92 -31.69
C LEU A 690 10.02 10.45 -32.77
N VAL A 691 8.90 11.03 -32.37
CA VAL A 691 7.96 11.64 -33.32
C VAL A 691 8.02 13.16 -33.19
N ALA A 692 8.15 13.84 -34.34
CA ALA A 692 8.09 15.28 -34.40
C ALA A 692 6.67 15.78 -34.17
N VAL A 693 6.52 16.84 -33.38
CA VAL A 693 5.24 17.55 -33.18
C VAL A 693 4.58 17.92 -34.52
N ASP A 694 5.37 18.40 -35.50
CA ASP A 694 4.86 18.83 -36.80
C ASP A 694 4.33 17.67 -37.66
N ASP A 695 4.82 16.45 -37.44
CA ASP A 695 4.31 15.24 -38.11
C ASP A 695 2.95 14.84 -37.55
N ILE A 696 2.77 14.86 -36.22
CA ILE A 696 1.47 14.64 -35.58
C ILE A 696 0.47 15.69 -36.07
N VAL A 697 0.83 16.98 -36.04
CA VAL A 697 -0.06 18.05 -36.53
C VAL A 697 -0.45 17.79 -37.99
N SER A 698 0.49 17.41 -38.85
CA SER A 698 0.20 17.19 -40.27
C SER A 698 -0.71 15.98 -40.52
N ARG A 699 -0.59 14.90 -39.73
CA ARG A 699 -1.44 13.71 -39.83
C ARG A 699 -2.86 13.94 -39.34
N TYR A 700 -3.04 14.77 -38.31
CA TYR A 700 -4.31 14.91 -37.58
C TYR A 700 -5.02 16.25 -37.79
N LYS A 701 -4.49 17.18 -38.57
CA LYS A 701 -5.11 18.49 -38.83
C LYS A 701 -6.54 18.39 -39.42
N ASP A 702 -6.81 17.36 -40.23
CA ASP A 702 -8.09 17.14 -40.90
C ASP A 702 -8.86 15.95 -40.28
N ASN A 703 -8.43 15.48 -39.11
CA ASN A 703 -9.06 14.35 -38.43
C ASN A 703 -10.35 14.80 -37.73
N ASP A 704 -11.44 14.07 -37.97
CA ASP A 704 -12.79 14.33 -37.49
C ASP A 704 -13.16 13.52 -36.24
N GLU A 705 -12.24 12.72 -35.68
CA GLU A 705 -12.49 11.99 -34.45
C GLU A 705 -12.75 12.96 -33.30
N GLN A 706 -13.79 12.67 -32.51
CA GLN A 706 -14.18 13.50 -31.37
C GLN A 706 -13.03 13.61 -30.36
N MET A 707 -12.27 12.54 -30.15
CA MET A 707 -11.20 12.50 -29.15
C MET A 707 -9.92 11.84 -29.66
N LEU A 708 -8.80 12.56 -29.51
CA LEU A 708 -7.45 12.06 -29.70
C LEU A 708 -6.77 11.86 -28.35
N MET A 709 -6.04 10.77 -28.15
CA MET A 709 -5.37 10.50 -26.87
C MET A 709 -3.90 10.15 -27.09
N LEU A 710 -2.97 10.92 -26.55
CA LEU A 710 -1.53 10.68 -26.75
C LEU A 710 -1.02 9.66 -25.73
N SER A 711 -0.39 8.57 -26.18
CA SER A 711 0.47 7.74 -25.32
C SER A 711 1.87 8.35 -25.27
N ASP A 712 2.63 8.10 -24.19
CA ASP A 712 4.05 8.48 -24.08
C ASP A 712 4.38 9.91 -24.54
N SER A 713 3.47 10.87 -24.33
CA SER A 713 3.56 12.18 -24.98
C SER A 713 4.82 12.98 -24.61
N PHE A 714 5.44 12.70 -23.46
CA PHE A 714 6.74 13.25 -23.08
C PHE A 714 7.91 12.86 -24.02
N LYS A 715 7.73 11.87 -24.90
CA LYS A 715 8.71 11.45 -25.92
C LYS A 715 8.55 12.19 -27.25
N VAL A 716 7.49 12.99 -27.42
CA VAL A 716 7.31 13.81 -28.63
C VAL A 716 8.37 14.90 -28.63
N ILE A 717 9.07 15.03 -29.76
CA ILE A 717 10.14 16.01 -29.89
C ILE A 717 9.72 17.17 -30.78
N ASP A 718 10.32 18.30 -30.49
CA ASP A 718 10.27 19.46 -31.36
C ASP A 718 11.65 19.61 -32.04
N PRO A 719 11.80 19.18 -33.31
CA PRO A 719 13.08 19.26 -34.02
C PRO A 719 13.60 20.70 -34.15
N GLY A 720 12.77 21.72 -33.89
CA GLY A 720 13.16 23.13 -33.77
C GLY A 720 13.89 23.49 -32.48
N TYR A 721 14.64 22.57 -31.86
CA TYR A 721 15.30 22.62 -30.54
C TYR A 721 15.96 23.95 -30.11
N ALA A 722 16.32 24.83 -31.04
CA ALA A 722 16.78 26.20 -30.73
C ALA A 722 15.70 27.07 -30.05
N CYS A 723 14.43 26.67 -30.11
CA CYS A 723 13.31 27.33 -29.45
C CYS A 723 12.45 26.23 -28.84
N ASN A 724 12.57 25.98 -27.53
CA ASN A 724 11.75 25.01 -26.80
C ASN A 724 10.25 25.42 -26.85
N ARG A 725 9.54 25.13 -27.97
CA ARG A 725 8.17 25.63 -28.21
C ARG A 725 7.19 25.09 -27.18
N PHE A 726 7.36 23.85 -26.73
CA PHE A 726 6.55 23.28 -25.66
C PHE A 726 6.59 24.16 -24.41
N TRP A 727 7.79 24.55 -23.98
CA TRP A 727 7.95 25.40 -22.84
C TRP A 727 7.47 26.84 -23.12
N ASN A 728 7.95 27.47 -24.19
CA ASN A 728 7.70 28.89 -24.46
C ASN A 728 6.23 29.21 -24.79
N GLU A 729 5.52 28.31 -25.49
CA GLU A 729 4.12 28.54 -25.85
C GLU A 729 3.14 28.03 -24.77
N ILE A 730 3.53 27.02 -23.99
CA ILE A 730 2.64 26.32 -23.07
C ILE A 730 3.21 26.31 -21.64
N GLY A 731 4.33 25.62 -21.41
CA GLY A 731 4.86 25.34 -20.07
C GLY A 731 5.11 26.58 -19.20
N SER A 732 5.60 27.67 -19.79
CA SER A 732 5.88 28.92 -19.07
C SER A 732 4.64 29.64 -18.54
N ASN A 733 3.44 29.25 -18.99
CA ASN A 733 2.17 29.88 -18.62
C ASN A 733 1.41 29.12 -17.53
N LEU A 734 1.93 27.98 -17.06
CA LEU A 734 1.29 27.18 -16.02
C LEU A 734 1.74 27.71 -14.66
N HIS A 735 0.95 28.59 -14.02
CA HIS A 735 1.30 29.22 -12.74
C HIS A 735 0.78 28.41 -11.55
N PHE A 736 1.49 28.42 -10.41
CA PHE A 736 0.94 27.81 -9.19
C PHE A 736 -0.24 28.64 -8.65
N ILE A 737 -1.13 28.01 -7.90
CA ILE A 737 -2.16 28.76 -7.18
C ILE A 737 -1.54 29.52 -5.98
N PRO A 738 -2.05 30.73 -5.65
CA PRO A 738 -1.52 31.53 -4.55
C PRO A 738 -1.46 30.79 -3.20
N GLN A 739 -2.42 29.91 -2.92
CA GLN A 739 -2.49 29.19 -1.65
C GLN A 739 -1.30 28.23 -1.47
N LEU A 740 -0.85 27.56 -2.54
CA LEU A 740 0.31 26.67 -2.49
C LEU A 740 1.61 27.48 -2.32
N MET A 741 1.67 28.63 -2.98
CA MET A 741 2.76 29.60 -2.85
C MET A 741 2.91 30.13 -1.41
N ASP A 742 1.81 30.57 -0.81
CA ASP A 742 1.77 31.08 0.55
C ASP A 742 2.18 29.99 1.55
N PHE A 743 1.71 28.76 1.33
CA PHE A 743 2.07 27.62 2.17
C PHE A 743 3.55 27.27 2.08
N ALA A 744 4.10 27.17 0.87
CA ALA A 744 5.53 26.92 0.64
C ALA A 744 6.41 28.03 1.26
N THR A 745 5.98 29.29 1.14
CA THR A 745 6.66 30.44 1.77
C THR A 745 6.61 30.33 3.29
N SER A 746 5.47 29.95 3.87
CA SER A 746 5.33 29.77 5.32
C SER A 746 6.23 28.67 5.90
N ILE A 747 6.56 27.64 5.10
CA ILE A 747 7.53 26.61 5.48
C ILE A 747 8.92 27.24 5.54
N LEU A 748 9.32 27.98 4.50
CA LEU A 748 10.62 28.64 4.44
C LEU A 748 10.80 29.65 5.58
N ASP A 749 9.79 30.46 5.88
CA ASP A 749 9.83 31.42 6.98
C ASP A 749 10.06 30.75 8.34
N LYS A 750 9.48 29.55 8.55
CA LYS A 750 9.65 28.77 9.78
C LYS A 750 11.01 28.11 9.86
N GLU A 751 11.49 27.53 8.77
CA GLU A 751 12.83 26.92 8.74
C GLU A 751 13.93 27.97 8.91
N PHE A 752 13.77 29.15 8.28
CA PHE A 752 14.77 30.21 8.34
C PHE A 752 14.64 31.13 9.56
N GLN A 753 13.63 30.97 10.42
CA GLN A 753 13.39 31.82 11.60
C GLN A 753 14.61 31.89 12.55
N TYR A 754 15.46 30.87 12.52
CA TYR A 754 16.67 30.77 13.34
C TYR A 754 17.91 31.44 12.73
N ASP A 755 17.88 31.84 11.45
CA ASP A 755 18.98 32.53 10.76
C ASP A 755 18.91 34.07 11.00
N GLN A 756 18.77 34.47 12.27
CA GLN A 756 18.62 35.87 12.65
C GLN A 756 19.86 36.70 12.28
N GLY A 757 19.71 37.57 11.28
CA GLY A 757 20.77 38.48 10.81
C GLY A 757 20.71 38.86 9.33
N ILE A 758 19.79 38.28 8.55
CA ILE A 758 19.62 38.58 7.12
C ILE A 758 18.53 39.66 6.95
N GLU A 759 18.89 40.83 6.40
CA GLU A 759 17.92 41.88 6.05
C GLU A 759 17.01 41.40 4.91
N VAL A 760 15.69 41.60 5.07
CA VAL A 760 14.70 41.15 4.09
C VAL A 760 14.69 42.12 2.90
N SER A 761 14.84 41.58 1.68
CA SER A 761 14.80 42.38 0.45
C SER A 761 13.34 42.67 0.05
N PRO A 762 13.03 43.84 -0.51
CA PRO A 762 11.78 44.08 -1.23
C PRO A 762 11.59 43.04 -2.34
N ASN A 763 10.37 42.55 -2.49
CA ASN A 763 10.03 41.52 -3.47
C ASN A 763 9.85 42.18 -4.87
N ASP A 764 10.75 41.92 -5.81
CA ASP A 764 10.65 42.39 -7.21
C ASP A 764 9.86 41.40 -8.11
N ASP A 765 9.04 40.53 -7.52
CA ASP A 765 8.30 39.50 -8.28
C ASP A 765 7.20 40.16 -9.14
N PRO A 766 7.19 39.96 -10.48
CA PRO A 766 6.19 40.55 -11.38
C PRO A 766 4.77 39.93 -11.24
N GLU A 767 4.51 39.12 -10.20
CA GLU A 767 3.27 38.36 -10.01
C GLU A 767 2.23 39.03 -9.10
N GLU A 768 2.50 40.19 -8.48
CA GLU A 768 1.47 40.95 -7.76
C GLU A 768 0.49 41.62 -8.74
N VAL A 769 -0.64 40.95 -8.97
CA VAL A 769 -1.80 41.53 -9.66
C VAL A 769 -2.40 42.62 -8.77
N SER A 770 -2.50 43.85 -9.29
CA SER A 770 -3.20 44.94 -8.61
C SER A 770 -4.66 44.54 -8.34
N PRO A 771 -5.22 44.82 -7.14
CA PRO A 771 -6.57 44.35 -6.76
C PRO A 771 -7.78 44.95 -7.53
N GLU A 772 -7.59 45.63 -8.67
CA GLU A 772 -8.59 46.55 -9.23
C GLU A 772 -9.73 45.90 -10.04
N ASP A 773 -9.70 44.61 -10.36
CA ASP A 773 -10.71 44.01 -11.28
C ASP A 773 -11.89 43.27 -10.60
N SER A 774 -12.14 43.50 -9.30
CA SER A 774 -13.20 42.80 -8.54
C SER A 774 -14.57 43.52 -8.48
N THR A 775 -14.82 44.56 -9.28
CA THR A 775 -16.04 45.39 -9.14
C THR A 775 -17.23 45.05 -10.06
N ASN A 776 -17.32 43.84 -10.62
CA ASN A 776 -18.51 43.46 -11.40
C ASN A 776 -19.47 42.55 -10.60
N LYS A 777 -20.37 43.19 -9.83
CA LYS A 777 -21.50 42.54 -9.16
C LYS A 777 -22.61 42.24 -10.16
N ASN A 778 -22.75 40.98 -10.56
CA ASN A 778 -24.04 40.41 -10.99
C ASN A 778 -24.30 39.13 -10.18
N PRO A 779 -25.47 38.99 -9.51
CA PRO A 779 -25.76 37.82 -8.71
C PRO A 779 -26.24 36.68 -9.61
N ILE A 780 -25.39 35.66 -9.80
CA ILE A 780 -25.83 34.36 -10.31
C ILE A 780 -26.25 33.52 -9.09
N THR A 781 -27.54 33.20 -9.04
CA THR A 781 -28.11 32.26 -8.09
C THR A 781 -27.67 30.83 -8.42
N THR A 782 -26.78 30.24 -7.63
CA THR A 782 -26.55 28.80 -7.57
C THR A 782 -26.78 28.28 -6.16
N LYS A 783 -27.48 27.14 -6.07
CA LYS A 783 -27.96 26.47 -4.85
C LYS A 783 -26.80 25.98 -3.95
N PRO A 784 -27.03 25.82 -2.63
CA PRO A 784 -25.99 25.51 -1.65
C PRO A 784 -25.64 24.02 -1.65
N GLY A 785 -24.36 23.70 -1.78
CA GLY A 785 -23.84 22.34 -1.68
C GLY A 785 -22.44 22.22 -2.26
N ASP A 786 -21.48 23.01 -1.77
CA ASP A 786 -20.06 22.62 -1.85
C ASP A 786 -19.20 23.43 -0.87
N LEU A 787 -18.37 22.72 -0.10
CA LEU A 787 -17.24 23.14 0.74
C LEU A 787 -17.50 24.24 1.80
N SER A 788 -17.87 23.83 3.02
CA SER A 788 -17.58 24.60 4.23
C SER A 788 -16.97 23.71 5.32
N ASN A 789 -15.66 23.61 5.33
CA ASN A 789 -14.84 23.47 6.53
C ASN A 789 -13.42 23.94 6.21
N THR A 790 -13.27 25.25 6.10
CA THR A 790 -11.97 25.92 6.18
C THR A 790 -12.12 27.07 7.15
N ALA A 791 -11.54 26.90 8.34
CA ALA A 791 -11.11 28.05 9.12
C ALA A 791 -10.14 28.84 8.23
N ILE A 792 -10.61 30.00 7.75
CA ILE A 792 -9.83 30.88 6.88
C ILE A 792 -8.68 31.44 7.72
N LEU A 793 -7.46 30.94 7.45
CA LEU A 793 -6.22 31.63 7.79
C LEU A 793 -6.18 32.90 6.91
N ASN A 794 -6.59 34.04 7.48
CA ASN A 794 -6.31 35.36 6.91
C ASN A 794 -4.81 35.63 7.04
N ILE A 795 -4.02 35.09 6.11
CA ILE A 795 -2.60 35.43 5.95
C ILE A 795 -2.53 36.40 4.77
N THR A 796 -2.42 37.70 5.06
CA THR A 796 -1.94 38.67 4.08
C THR A 796 -0.47 38.36 3.81
N ALA A 797 -0.13 37.97 2.58
CA ALA A 797 1.25 37.69 2.17
C ALA A 797 2.16 38.89 2.50
N PRO A 798 3.28 38.70 3.21
CA PRO A 798 4.22 39.77 3.49
C PRO A 798 4.99 40.14 2.22
N ALA A 799 5.10 41.46 1.94
CA ALA A 799 5.77 42.04 0.77
C ALA A 799 7.30 41.84 0.72
N THR A 800 7.86 40.97 1.57
CA THR A 800 9.30 40.78 1.74
C THR A 800 9.59 39.30 2.03
N ARG A 801 10.15 38.57 1.06
CA ARG A 801 10.57 37.17 1.23
C ARG A 801 12.06 37.08 1.52
N ILE A 802 12.49 36.10 2.32
CA ILE A 802 13.91 35.85 2.60
C ILE A 802 14.57 35.27 1.34
N PRO A 803 15.65 35.88 0.80
CA PRO A 803 16.35 35.29 -0.33
C PRO A 803 17.05 33.99 0.06
N TYR A 804 17.03 32.96 -0.80
CA TYR A 804 17.57 31.64 -0.46
C TYR A 804 18.10 30.84 -1.65
N ILE A 805 18.90 29.82 -1.34
CA ILE A 805 19.38 28.82 -2.32
C ILE A 805 18.53 27.57 -2.15
N ALA A 806 17.94 27.06 -3.23
CA ALA A 806 17.28 25.77 -3.22
C ALA A 806 18.18 24.67 -3.78
N VAL A 807 18.23 23.54 -3.10
CA VAL A 807 18.92 22.32 -3.54
C VAL A 807 17.87 21.25 -3.83
N HIS A 808 17.92 20.67 -5.03
CA HIS A 808 17.21 19.43 -5.35
C HIS A 808 18.20 18.28 -5.34
N LEU A 809 18.10 17.44 -4.30
CA LEU A 809 18.94 16.26 -4.09
C LEU A 809 18.14 15.00 -4.46
N ARG A 810 18.38 14.44 -5.65
CA ARG A 810 17.75 13.20 -6.13
C ARG A 810 18.59 11.99 -5.74
N ARG A 811 18.06 11.14 -4.85
CA ARG A 811 18.73 9.98 -4.24
C ARG A 811 17.93 8.69 -4.28
N GLY A 812 16.59 8.74 -4.35
CA GLY A 812 15.69 7.59 -4.17
C GLY A 812 15.84 6.48 -5.23
N ASP A 813 14.89 6.36 -6.15
CA ASP A 813 14.91 5.28 -7.17
C ASP A 813 16.01 5.43 -8.23
N ILE A 814 16.75 6.54 -8.22
CA ILE A 814 17.75 6.86 -9.24
C ILE A 814 18.95 5.91 -9.20
N GLY A 815 19.29 5.36 -8.01
CA GLY A 815 20.38 4.40 -7.86
C GLY A 815 20.15 3.13 -8.69
N GLY A 816 18.93 2.59 -8.64
CA GLY A 816 18.55 1.40 -9.42
C GLY A 816 18.44 1.66 -10.92
N LYS A 817 18.11 2.89 -11.35
CA LYS A 817 18.07 3.26 -12.78
C LYS A 817 19.46 3.49 -13.37
N CYS A 818 20.47 3.70 -12.54
CA CYS A 818 21.82 4.05 -13.00
C CYS A 818 22.85 2.91 -12.85
N SER A 819 22.43 1.75 -12.34
CA SER A 819 23.27 0.56 -12.22
C SER A 819 23.46 -0.21 -13.52
N GLU A 820 22.62 -0.01 -14.53
CA GLU A 820 22.66 -0.82 -15.77
C GLU A 820 23.87 -0.50 -16.68
N ASP A 821 24.56 0.65 -16.50
CA ASP A 821 25.58 1.15 -17.45
C ASP A 821 26.91 1.64 -16.82
N ASN A 822 27.32 1.18 -15.63
CA ASN A 822 28.52 1.68 -14.93
C ASN A 822 28.55 3.22 -14.71
N MET A 823 27.38 3.88 -14.79
CA MET A 823 27.24 5.35 -14.64
C MET A 823 26.81 5.79 -13.24
N TYR A 824 26.91 4.93 -12.24
CA TYR A 824 26.45 5.25 -10.87
C TYR A 824 27.01 6.58 -10.35
N SER A 825 28.33 6.81 -10.51
CA SER A 825 29.00 8.05 -10.10
C SER A 825 28.59 9.29 -10.93
N LYS A 826 28.05 9.10 -12.14
CA LYS A 826 27.56 10.18 -13.00
C LYS A 826 26.10 10.55 -12.73
N CYS A 827 25.31 9.61 -12.20
CA CYS A 827 23.92 9.84 -11.84
C CYS A 827 23.73 10.31 -10.40
N VAL A 828 24.40 9.64 -9.46
CA VAL A 828 24.26 9.86 -8.02
C VAL A 828 25.41 10.76 -7.59
N ILE A 829 25.14 12.07 -7.58
CA ILE A 829 26.15 13.10 -7.32
C ILE A 829 26.60 13.07 -5.85
N PRO A 830 27.90 12.93 -5.53
CA PRO A 830 28.40 13.00 -4.15
C PRO A 830 28.01 14.31 -3.44
N MET A 831 27.83 14.28 -2.12
CA MET A 831 27.40 15.46 -1.35
C MET A 831 28.39 16.62 -1.47
N GLU A 832 29.67 16.34 -1.59
CA GLU A 832 30.76 17.31 -1.72
C GLU A 832 30.57 18.19 -2.98
N LEU A 833 30.04 17.63 -4.06
CA LEU A 833 29.77 18.40 -5.27
C LEU A 833 28.56 19.32 -5.12
N TYR A 834 27.58 18.97 -4.28
CA TYR A 834 26.51 19.90 -3.91
C TYR A 834 27.04 21.03 -3.03
N GLU A 835 27.93 20.73 -2.08
CA GLU A 835 28.58 21.74 -1.23
C GLU A 835 29.31 22.79 -2.07
N ASP A 836 30.15 22.33 -3.00
CA ASP A 836 30.88 23.19 -3.93
C ASP A 836 29.94 24.02 -4.81
N ALA A 837 28.84 23.43 -5.29
CA ALA A 837 27.86 24.13 -6.10
C ALA A 837 27.10 25.20 -5.30
N VAL A 838 26.76 24.92 -4.04
CA VAL A 838 26.14 25.90 -3.13
C VAL A 838 27.12 27.04 -2.79
N ALA A 839 28.41 26.74 -2.60
CA ALA A 839 29.43 27.77 -2.38
C ALA A 839 29.57 28.72 -3.57
N ARG A 840 29.53 28.18 -4.80
CA ARG A 840 29.50 28.99 -6.03
C ARG A 840 28.22 29.81 -6.14
N ALA A 841 27.07 29.20 -5.89
CA ALA A 841 25.79 29.92 -5.89
C ALA A 841 25.78 31.09 -4.89
N ARG A 842 26.35 30.93 -3.69
CA ARG A 842 26.52 32.05 -2.72
C ARG A 842 27.41 33.16 -3.27
N THR A 843 28.49 32.81 -3.97
CA THR A 843 29.40 33.78 -4.58
C THR A 843 28.72 34.56 -5.70
N ASP A 844 27.97 33.87 -6.57
CA ASP A 844 27.23 34.49 -7.67
C ASP A 844 26.09 35.38 -7.14
N ALA A 845 25.38 34.93 -6.10
CA ALA A 845 24.38 35.73 -5.40
C ALA A 845 24.99 37.01 -4.79
N ALA A 846 26.13 36.89 -4.11
CA ALA A 846 26.84 38.02 -3.53
C ALA A 846 27.31 39.03 -4.60
N ALA A 847 27.77 38.55 -5.76
CA ALA A 847 28.14 39.40 -6.88
C ALA A 847 26.95 40.20 -7.44
N ARG A 848 25.71 39.72 -7.24
CA ARG A 848 24.46 40.41 -7.58
C ARG A 848 23.91 41.30 -6.45
N GLY A 849 24.63 41.44 -5.34
CA GLY A 849 24.23 42.26 -4.20
C GLY A 849 23.35 41.56 -3.17
N LEU A 850 23.15 40.24 -3.29
CA LEU A 850 22.48 39.46 -2.25
C LEU A 850 23.43 39.16 -1.08
N HIS A 851 22.87 38.78 0.07
CA HIS A 851 23.68 38.44 1.25
C HIS A 851 24.58 37.23 0.98
N SER A 852 25.86 37.30 1.36
CA SER A 852 26.84 36.22 1.11
C SER A 852 26.53 34.90 1.84
N ARG A 853 25.68 34.96 2.88
CA ARG A 853 25.21 33.80 3.64
C ARG A 853 23.72 33.57 3.41
N LEU A 854 23.33 33.27 2.18
CA LEU A 854 21.97 32.83 1.91
C LEU A 854 21.70 31.49 2.62
N PRO A 855 20.53 31.33 3.26
CA PRO A 855 20.09 30.04 3.78
C PRO A 855 19.84 29.08 2.61
N VAL A 856 19.95 27.78 2.91
CA VAL A 856 19.84 26.72 1.91
C VAL A 856 18.65 25.84 2.25
N ALA A 857 17.65 25.79 1.38
CA ALA A 857 16.53 24.85 1.48
C ALA A 857 16.82 23.61 0.64
N VAL A 858 16.70 22.41 1.21
CA VAL A 858 16.97 21.15 0.54
C VAL A 858 15.67 20.36 0.40
N THR A 859 15.31 20.09 -0.86
CA THR A 859 14.26 19.15 -1.23
C THR A 859 14.92 17.85 -1.67
N THR A 860 14.48 16.72 -1.12
CA THR A 860 15.15 15.43 -1.34
C THR A 860 14.17 14.28 -1.20
N ASP A 861 14.38 13.24 -1.99
CA ASP A 861 13.71 11.95 -1.86
C ASP A 861 14.61 10.89 -1.17
N THR A 862 15.71 11.33 -0.55
CA THR A 862 16.59 10.43 0.21
C THR A 862 15.89 9.91 1.47
N THR A 863 16.08 8.63 1.74
CA THR A 863 15.78 7.99 3.03
C THR A 863 17.06 7.62 3.79
N SER A 864 18.23 8.05 3.29
CA SER A 864 19.53 7.76 3.89
C SER A 864 19.75 8.68 5.09
N GLU A 865 19.93 8.08 6.26
CA GLU A 865 20.24 8.80 7.49
C GLU A 865 21.57 9.57 7.37
N ASP A 866 22.55 9.01 6.65
CA ASP A 866 23.85 9.67 6.42
C ASP A 866 23.70 10.96 5.58
N ASP A 867 22.85 10.95 4.55
CA ASP A 867 22.57 12.15 3.75
C ASP A 867 21.86 13.20 4.62
N ILE A 868 20.89 12.77 5.45
CA ILE A 868 20.13 13.65 6.34
C ILE A 868 21.06 14.30 7.37
N GLN A 869 21.88 13.51 8.06
CA GLN A 869 22.86 14.02 9.02
C GLN A 869 23.85 14.96 8.34
N LYS A 870 24.29 14.65 7.12
CA LYS A 870 25.20 15.51 6.37
C LYS A 870 24.55 16.86 6.00
N ILE A 871 23.28 16.87 5.58
CA ILE A 871 22.51 18.10 5.34
C ILE A 871 22.46 18.96 6.61
N GLU A 872 22.17 18.34 7.77
CA GLU A 872 22.12 19.04 9.06
C GLU A 872 23.49 19.58 9.49
N GLN A 873 24.56 18.79 9.32
CA GLN A 873 25.95 19.21 9.61
C GLN A 873 26.38 20.43 8.78
N LEU A 874 25.86 20.56 7.55
CA LEU A 874 26.13 21.71 6.68
C LEU A 874 25.30 22.96 7.05
N GLY A 875 24.40 22.85 8.04
CA GLY A 875 23.46 23.90 8.39
C GLY A 875 22.46 24.20 7.27
N TRP A 876 22.13 23.20 6.47
CA TRP A 876 21.12 23.31 5.43
C TRP A 876 19.76 22.83 5.97
N HIS A 877 18.69 23.45 5.50
CA HIS A 877 17.33 23.21 5.98
C HIS A 877 16.62 22.20 5.08
N ARG A 878 16.49 20.95 5.53
CA ARG A 878 15.70 19.94 4.82
C ARG A 878 14.20 20.25 4.96
N ILE A 879 13.47 20.23 3.85
CA ILE A 879 12.01 20.35 3.90
C ILE A 879 11.40 19.04 4.42
N ASP A 880 10.98 19.05 5.70
CA ASP A 880 10.38 17.90 6.35
C ASP A 880 8.86 17.86 6.12
N HIS A 881 8.45 17.11 5.11
CA HIS A 881 7.04 16.97 4.73
C HIS A 881 6.15 16.35 5.83
N ALA A 882 6.70 15.49 6.70
CA ALA A 882 5.96 14.91 7.81
C ALA A 882 5.71 15.95 8.92
N LYS A 883 6.71 16.78 9.22
CA LYS A 883 6.59 17.93 10.14
C LYS A 883 5.48 18.90 9.70
N TYR A 884 5.33 19.11 8.39
CA TYR A 884 4.38 20.07 7.84
C TYR A 884 3.05 19.49 7.39
N GLY A 885 2.86 18.17 7.49
CA GLY A 885 1.65 17.49 7.06
C GLY A 885 1.28 17.78 5.60
N THR A 886 2.29 17.86 4.71
CA THR A 886 2.05 18.32 3.33
C THR A 886 1.18 17.36 2.55
N THR A 887 1.28 16.05 2.84
CA THR A 887 0.44 15.02 2.22
C THR A 887 -1.02 15.12 2.67
N GLU A 888 -1.24 15.38 3.95
CA GLU A 888 -2.56 15.50 4.56
C GLU A 888 -3.28 16.76 4.08
N LEU A 889 -2.54 17.87 3.92
CA LEU A 889 -3.09 19.16 3.52
C LEU A 889 -3.30 19.28 2.00
N TRP A 890 -2.38 18.73 1.20
CA TRP A 890 -2.32 18.95 -0.24
C TRP A 890 -2.46 17.65 -1.06
N GLY A 891 -2.78 16.53 -0.43
CA GLY A 891 -2.89 15.21 -1.08
C GLY A 891 -1.55 14.50 -1.27
N ALA A 892 -1.58 13.27 -1.79
CA ALA A 892 -0.44 12.41 -2.11
C ALA A 892 0.69 13.05 -2.95
N PHE A 893 0.41 14.04 -3.82
CA PHE A 893 1.43 14.81 -4.55
C PHE A 893 1.74 16.16 -3.89
N GLY A 894 1.13 16.46 -2.75
CA GLY A 894 1.35 17.67 -1.97
C GLY A 894 2.83 17.93 -1.68
N ALA A 895 3.53 16.91 -1.17
CA ALA A 895 4.96 17.00 -0.88
C ALA A 895 5.80 17.44 -2.10
N VAL A 896 5.65 16.74 -3.24
CA VAL A 896 6.41 17.05 -4.46
C VAL A 896 6.00 18.40 -5.08
N MET A 897 4.73 18.82 -4.91
CA MET A 897 4.26 20.12 -5.40
C MET A 897 4.78 21.27 -4.54
N VAL A 898 4.85 21.10 -3.23
CA VAL A 898 5.50 22.05 -2.31
C VAL A 898 6.99 22.15 -2.65
N ASP A 899 7.68 21.02 -2.81
CA ASP A 899 9.09 21.02 -3.22
C ASP A 899 9.28 21.74 -4.55
N PHE A 900 8.45 21.44 -5.55
CA PHE A 900 8.52 22.12 -6.85
C PHE A 900 8.36 23.64 -6.70
N THR A 901 7.44 24.06 -5.84
CA THR A 901 7.15 25.46 -5.57
C THR A 901 8.35 26.16 -4.96
N ILE A 902 8.96 25.56 -3.91
CA ILE A 902 10.18 26.06 -3.28
C ILE A 902 11.33 26.13 -4.28
N LEU A 903 11.58 25.05 -5.02
CA LEU A 903 12.66 24.99 -6.00
C LEU A 903 12.53 26.06 -7.09
N ALA A 904 11.31 26.30 -7.58
CA ALA A 904 11.02 27.24 -8.66
C ALA A 904 11.18 28.72 -8.24
N HIS A 905 11.00 29.05 -6.96
CA HIS A 905 11.01 30.43 -6.46
C HIS A 905 12.28 30.86 -5.75
N ALA A 906 13.27 29.97 -5.61
CA ALA A 906 14.52 30.31 -4.96
C ALA A 906 15.34 31.36 -5.74
N ASP A 907 16.22 32.06 -5.03
CA ASP A 907 17.08 33.08 -5.63
C ASP A 907 18.27 32.48 -6.37
N GLU A 908 18.73 31.32 -5.89
CA GLU A 908 19.71 30.42 -6.52
C GLU A 908 19.19 28.98 -6.50
N PHE A 909 19.68 28.14 -7.42
CA PHE A 909 19.27 26.73 -7.50
C PHE A 909 20.44 25.84 -7.86
N VAL A 910 20.55 24.73 -7.13
CA VAL A 910 21.46 23.63 -7.39
C VAL A 910 20.63 22.36 -7.53
N GLY A 911 20.80 21.62 -8.63
CA GLY A 911 19.98 20.42 -8.86
C GLY A 911 20.73 19.24 -9.46
N SER A 912 20.18 18.04 -9.25
CA SER A 912 20.68 16.80 -9.81
C SER A 912 20.51 16.75 -11.34
N PRO A 913 21.58 16.57 -12.13
CA PRO A 913 21.55 16.69 -13.59
C PRO A 913 20.67 15.65 -14.30
N ALA A 914 20.53 14.45 -13.73
CA ALA A 914 19.72 13.37 -14.30
C ALA A 914 18.24 13.41 -13.87
N SER A 915 17.83 14.42 -13.10
CA SER A 915 16.45 14.56 -12.64
C SER A 915 15.62 15.41 -13.60
N THR A 916 14.53 14.84 -14.11
CA THR A 916 13.49 15.57 -14.85
C THR A 916 12.93 16.73 -14.02
N MET A 917 12.81 16.54 -12.70
CA MET A 917 12.34 17.57 -11.78
C MET A 917 13.28 18.79 -11.76
N THR A 918 14.59 18.54 -11.69
CA THR A 918 15.61 19.59 -11.79
C THR A 918 15.53 20.33 -13.11
N TRP A 919 15.32 19.61 -14.21
CA TRP A 919 15.21 20.21 -15.53
C TRP A 919 14.00 21.14 -15.66
N VAL A 920 12.82 20.68 -15.22
CA VAL A 920 11.59 21.51 -15.25
C VAL A 920 11.74 22.74 -14.35
N THR A 921 12.32 22.60 -13.16
CA THR A 921 12.63 23.73 -12.27
C THR A 921 13.56 24.74 -12.95
N ALA A 922 14.63 24.27 -13.60
CA ALA A 922 15.58 25.15 -14.29
C ALA A 922 14.93 25.95 -15.44
N GLN A 923 14.06 25.31 -16.23
CA GLN A 923 13.30 26.00 -17.29
C GLN A 923 12.40 27.10 -16.71
N ARG A 924 11.72 26.78 -15.60
CA ARG A 924 10.82 27.72 -14.91
C ARG A 924 11.54 28.95 -14.40
N ARG A 925 12.64 28.75 -13.67
CA ARG A 925 13.48 29.84 -13.16
C ARG A 925 14.05 30.73 -14.27
N THR A 926 14.49 30.12 -15.37
CA THR A 926 15.04 30.85 -16.51
C THR A 926 14.00 31.78 -17.13
N SER A 927 12.73 31.37 -17.14
CA SER A 927 11.66 32.06 -17.84
C SER A 927 10.93 33.08 -16.98
N TRP A 928 10.72 32.78 -15.71
CA TRP A 928 9.99 33.66 -14.79
C TRP A 928 10.90 34.67 -14.12
N ASN A 929 12.09 34.24 -13.71
CA ASN A 929 12.97 35.05 -12.87
C ASN A 929 14.20 35.58 -13.62
N HIS A 930 14.34 35.26 -14.91
CA HIS A 930 15.56 35.50 -15.72
C HIS A 930 16.85 35.00 -15.06
N ARG A 931 16.75 33.98 -14.19
CA ARG A 931 17.87 33.43 -13.39
C ARG A 931 18.19 32.01 -13.85
N ILE A 932 19.46 31.75 -14.12
CA ILE A 932 19.97 30.42 -14.48
C ILE A 932 20.31 29.66 -13.20
N GLY A 933 19.92 28.40 -13.08
CA GLY A 933 20.36 27.52 -11.98
C GLY A 933 21.67 26.81 -12.34
N LEU A 934 22.50 26.51 -11.34
CA LEU A 934 23.67 25.64 -11.52
C LEU A 934 23.20 24.18 -11.56
N ILE A 935 23.11 23.62 -12.76
CA ILE A 935 22.89 22.18 -12.94
C ILE A 935 24.24 21.49 -12.72
N GLY A 936 24.29 20.45 -11.89
CA GLY A 936 25.54 19.77 -11.49
C GLY A 936 26.47 19.32 -12.63
N LEU A 937 26.00 19.29 -13.88
CA LEU A 937 26.82 19.05 -15.07
C LEU A 937 27.91 20.09 -15.30
N GLN A 938 27.70 21.38 -14.99
CA GLN A 938 28.80 22.37 -15.07
C GLN A 938 29.87 22.14 -14.00
N ALA A 939 29.53 21.48 -12.88
CA ALA A 939 30.49 21.04 -11.88
C ALA A 939 31.19 19.73 -12.31
N ALA A 940 30.45 18.79 -12.91
CA ALA A 940 30.95 17.48 -13.34
C ALA A 940 31.83 17.55 -14.60
N GLU A 941 31.54 18.44 -15.57
CA GLU A 941 32.39 18.66 -16.75
C GLU A 941 33.79 19.16 -16.37
N PHE A 942 33.92 19.85 -15.23
CA PHE A 942 35.22 20.31 -14.72
C PHE A 942 35.98 19.19 -13.98
N VAL A 943 35.27 18.38 -13.18
CA VAL A 943 35.86 17.22 -12.48
C VAL A 943 36.34 16.14 -13.46
N VAL A 944 35.62 15.90 -14.56
CA VAL A 944 36.10 15.01 -15.64
C VAL A 944 37.37 15.58 -16.29
N GLN A 945 37.46 16.90 -16.50
CA GLN A 945 38.69 17.54 -16.99
C GLN A 945 39.85 17.53 -15.98
N GLU A 946 39.57 17.47 -14.68
CA GLU A 946 40.58 17.36 -13.62
C GLU A 946 41.05 15.91 -13.41
N ILE A 947 40.17 14.92 -13.60
CA ILE A 947 40.51 13.47 -13.55
C ILE A 947 41.24 13.02 -14.82
N GLU A 948 40.89 13.57 -15.99
CA GLU A 948 41.63 13.35 -17.25
C GLU A 948 43.01 14.04 -17.28
N ARG A 949 43.35 14.80 -16.22
CA ARG A 949 44.66 15.43 -16.00
C ARG A 949 45.62 14.58 -15.15
N ASP A 950 45.37 13.29 -15.00
CA ASP A 950 46.37 12.36 -14.48
C ASP A 950 47.57 12.28 -15.45
N PRO A 951 48.79 12.71 -15.05
CA PRO A 951 49.96 12.69 -15.92
C PRO A 951 50.45 11.28 -16.29
N ASP A 952 50.00 10.24 -15.58
CA ASP A 952 50.66 8.94 -15.61
C ASP A 952 49.96 7.86 -16.47
N HIS A 953 48.79 8.09 -17.07
CA HIS A 953 48.08 7.06 -17.88
C HIS A 953 47.48 7.59 -19.19
N PRO A 954 48.11 7.39 -20.36
CA PRO A 954 47.48 7.65 -21.66
C PRO A 954 46.62 6.44 -22.05
N THR A 955 45.29 6.55 -21.98
CA THR A 955 44.40 5.57 -22.61
C THR A 955 43.65 6.18 -23.79
N THR A 956 43.81 5.53 -24.94
CA THR A 956 43.03 5.75 -26.15
C THR A 956 41.67 5.08 -26.01
N SER A 957 40.60 5.85 -25.80
CA SER A 957 39.23 5.37 -25.96
C SER A 957 38.34 6.50 -26.51
N ASN A 958 38.18 6.50 -27.82
CA ASN A 958 37.17 7.29 -28.51
C ASN A 958 35.88 6.49 -28.55
N THR A 959 35.06 6.53 -27.49
CA THR A 959 33.62 6.23 -27.60
C THR A 959 32.85 6.55 -26.33
N HIS A 960 31.64 7.09 -26.50
CA HIS A 960 30.53 7.21 -25.52
C HIS A 960 30.49 8.42 -24.56
N THR A 961 30.11 9.59 -25.10
CA THR A 961 29.39 10.65 -24.37
C THR A 961 28.35 11.32 -25.29
N ILE A 962 27.26 10.64 -25.65
CA ILE A 962 26.16 11.26 -26.43
C ILE A 962 24.79 10.81 -25.90
N MET A 963 24.34 11.49 -24.85
CA MET A 963 22.92 11.80 -24.60
C MET A 963 22.77 12.97 -23.63
N ILE A 964 23.78 13.24 -22.81
CA ILE A 964 23.77 14.35 -21.85
C ILE A 964 24.36 15.65 -22.43
N ASN A 965 25.24 15.56 -23.44
CA ASN A 965 25.93 16.72 -24.04
C ASN A 965 25.14 17.46 -25.16
N ARG A 966 23.85 17.15 -25.38
CA ARG A 966 23.07 17.72 -26.51
C ARG A 966 22.22 18.96 -26.16
N TYR A 967 22.25 19.44 -24.92
CA TYR A 967 21.31 20.48 -24.45
C TYR A 967 21.94 21.77 -23.89
N SER A 968 23.26 21.90 -23.82
CA SER A 968 23.93 23.07 -23.20
C SER A 968 24.24 24.25 -24.13
N SER A 969 23.88 24.22 -25.42
CA SER A 969 24.28 25.26 -26.38
C SER A 969 23.11 25.97 -27.09
N ALA A 970 22.42 26.88 -26.38
CA ALA A 970 21.58 27.89 -27.02
C ALA A 970 21.51 29.18 -26.18
N ILE A 971 22.46 30.10 -26.39
CA ILE A 971 22.38 31.49 -25.90
C ILE A 971 21.95 32.39 -27.06
N PRO A 972 20.80 33.11 -26.98
CA PRO A 972 20.52 34.24 -27.84
C PRO A 972 21.24 35.48 -27.30
N THR A 973 22.37 35.86 -27.91
CA THR A 973 22.94 37.20 -27.71
C THR A 973 22.13 38.20 -28.53
N GLY A 974 21.28 38.99 -27.88
CA GLY A 974 20.49 39.98 -28.62
C GLY A 974 19.51 40.81 -27.80
N SER A 975 19.99 41.56 -26.80
CA SER A 975 19.24 42.71 -26.29
C SER A 975 20.16 43.93 -26.22
N ARG A 976 19.83 44.93 -27.03
CA ARG A 976 20.48 46.24 -27.09
C ARG A 976 20.26 46.98 -25.78
N VAL A 977 21.34 47.22 -25.03
CA VAL A 977 21.36 48.24 -23.98
C VAL A 977 21.91 49.53 -24.59
N HIS A 978 21.17 50.61 -24.41
CA HIS A 978 21.55 51.96 -24.79
C HIS A 978 22.90 52.34 -24.18
N THR A 979 23.79 52.85 -25.02
CA THR A 979 25.09 53.41 -24.68
C THR A 979 24.93 54.57 -23.70
N LEU A 980 25.51 54.44 -22.51
CA LEU A 980 25.93 55.57 -21.67
C LEU A 980 27.40 55.33 -21.35
N MET A 981 28.26 56.08 -22.03
CA MET A 981 29.68 56.18 -21.74
C MET A 981 29.86 56.74 -20.33
N LEU A 982 30.71 56.11 -19.51
CA LEU A 982 31.64 56.82 -18.66
C LEU A 982 32.92 55.99 -18.51
N ASP A 983 34.01 56.73 -18.70
CA ASP A 983 35.41 56.36 -18.79
C ASP A 983 36.02 56.21 -17.40
N SER A 984 36.83 55.15 -17.17
CA SER A 984 38.14 55.24 -16.49
C SER A 984 38.67 53.88 -16.04
N GLY A 985 39.89 53.54 -16.47
CA GLY A 985 40.97 53.27 -15.50
C GLY A 985 41.33 51.83 -15.13
N MET A 986 42.44 51.38 -15.75
CA MET A 986 43.60 50.73 -15.10
C MET A 986 43.70 49.19 -14.96
N ARG A 987 44.78 48.70 -15.59
CA ARG A 987 45.50 47.41 -15.47
C ARG A 987 46.14 47.22 -14.08
N LEU A 988 46.36 45.96 -13.66
CA LEU A 988 47.67 45.34 -13.35
C LEU A 988 47.46 43.91 -12.76
N GLU A 989 48.00 42.87 -13.37
CA GLU A 989 49.27 42.15 -13.05
C GLU A 989 49.17 41.10 -11.94
N LEU A 990 49.21 39.83 -12.37
CA LEU A 990 49.52 38.66 -11.55
C LEU A 990 51.01 38.32 -11.70
N ARG A 991 51.76 38.33 -10.59
CA ARG A 991 53.09 37.72 -10.47
C ARG A 991 53.14 36.73 -9.31
N ARG A 992 53.80 35.61 -9.60
CA ARG A 992 54.26 34.53 -8.72
C ARG A 992 55.29 35.01 -7.67
N ASN A 993 55.34 34.31 -6.54
CA ASN A 993 56.53 33.88 -5.75
C ASN A 993 56.03 32.76 -4.79
N ALA A 994 56.45 31.49 -4.86
CA ALA A 994 57.76 30.86 -4.60
C ALA A 994 57.98 30.42 -3.13
N ALA A 995 58.15 29.09 -3.00
CA ALA A 995 58.59 28.18 -1.92
C ALA A 995 59.58 28.69 -0.84
N LEU A 996 59.59 28.07 0.38
CA LEU A 996 60.60 27.10 0.92
C LEU A 996 60.64 26.93 2.48
N ILE A 997 60.93 25.68 2.95
CA ILE A 997 61.59 25.21 4.23
C ILE A 997 60.65 24.94 5.45
N VAL A 998 60.63 23.82 6.23
CA VAL A 998 61.61 22.81 6.74
C VAL A 998 60.93 21.42 6.99
N ASN A 999 61.74 20.34 6.92
CA ASN A 999 61.51 18.93 7.31
C ASN A 999 62.10 18.62 8.71
N GLU A 1000 61.49 17.74 9.53
CA GLU A 1000 62.07 16.86 10.59
C GLU A 1000 60.91 16.34 11.47
N GLU A 1001 60.80 15.13 12.01
CA GLU A 1001 61.53 13.85 11.97
C GLU A 1001 60.66 12.86 12.81
N MET A 1002 60.75 11.54 12.55
CA MET A 1002 60.85 10.45 13.55
C MET A 1002 60.17 9.14 13.11
N GLU A 1003 61.05 8.17 12.88
CA GLU A 1003 60.87 6.74 12.72
C GLU A 1003 60.23 6.07 13.95
N LYS A 1004 59.52 4.93 13.75
CA LYS A 1004 59.91 3.65 14.35
C LYS A 1004 59.17 2.44 13.79
N ASN A 1005 59.96 1.41 13.56
CA ASN A 1005 59.68 0.09 13.00
C ASN A 1005 58.87 -0.87 13.91
N GLN A 1006 58.45 -1.96 13.26
CA GLN A 1006 58.15 -3.34 13.74
C GLN A 1006 56.65 -3.63 14.01
N GLY A 1007 56.03 -4.67 13.43
CA GLY A 1007 56.46 -5.68 12.45
C GLY A 1007 55.42 -6.81 12.29
N VAL A 1008 55.66 -7.71 11.31
CA VAL A 1008 55.30 -9.16 11.26
C VAL A 1008 53.78 -9.46 11.13
N ASP A 1009 53.23 -10.30 10.24
CA ASP A 1009 53.71 -11.47 9.50
C ASP A 1009 52.92 -11.76 8.20
N VAL A 1010 53.48 -12.68 7.42
CA VAL A 1010 53.13 -13.19 6.08
C VAL A 1010 52.19 -14.41 6.10
N LEU A 1011 51.25 -14.51 5.14
CA LEU A 1011 50.76 -15.73 4.43
C LEU A 1011 50.13 -15.26 3.10
N SER A 1012 50.69 -15.48 1.89
CA SER A 1012 50.70 -16.70 1.02
C SER A 1012 49.28 -17.30 0.83
N ASN A 1013 48.75 -17.63 -0.37
CA ASN A 1013 49.29 -18.15 -1.63
C ASN A 1013 48.30 -17.91 -2.80
N ASN A 1014 48.87 -17.83 -4.02
CA ASN A 1014 48.50 -18.40 -5.34
C ASN A 1014 47.01 -18.41 -5.80
N ASP A 1015 46.67 -18.08 -7.05
CA ASP A 1015 47.02 -18.84 -8.27
C ASP A 1015 46.85 -17.98 -9.53
N LEU A 1016 47.71 -18.26 -10.50
CA LEU A 1016 47.79 -17.73 -11.87
C LEU A 1016 47.27 -18.79 -12.83
N GLU A 1017 46.61 -18.36 -13.92
CA GLU A 1017 46.56 -18.94 -15.29
C GLU A 1017 45.33 -18.28 -15.98
N GLU A 1018 45.28 -17.87 -17.24
CA GLU A 1018 46.17 -17.89 -18.41
C GLU A 1018 45.50 -16.91 -19.41
N VAL A 1019 46.26 -16.02 -20.08
CA VAL A 1019 45.74 -15.18 -21.17
C VAL A 1019 46.62 -15.40 -22.40
N GLU A 1020 46.00 -15.96 -23.44
CA GLU A 1020 46.59 -16.19 -24.75
C GLU A 1020 46.69 -14.88 -25.55
N VAL A 1021 47.87 -14.66 -26.11
CA VAL A 1021 48.24 -13.53 -26.98
C VAL A 1021 48.00 -13.92 -28.43
N LEU A 1022 47.23 -13.12 -29.18
CA LEU A 1022 47.31 -13.09 -30.64
C LEU A 1022 47.46 -11.66 -31.17
N SER A 1023 48.28 -11.57 -32.21
CA SER A 1023 49.09 -10.44 -32.66
C SER A 1023 48.36 -9.45 -33.58
N LYS A 1024 48.90 -8.22 -33.57
CA LYS A 1024 48.69 -7.11 -34.50
C LYS A 1024 49.20 -7.42 -35.91
N ASP A 1025 48.52 -6.84 -36.90
CA ASP A 1025 48.94 -6.35 -38.23
C ASP A 1025 47.66 -5.73 -38.86
N GLU A 1026 47.56 -4.59 -39.53
CA GLU A 1026 48.44 -3.65 -40.26
C GLU A 1026 47.76 -2.25 -40.31
N LEU A 1027 48.57 -1.20 -40.49
CA LEU A 1027 48.18 0.18 -40.77
C LEU A 1027 48.55 0.53 -42.22
N THR A 1028 47.72 1.35 -42.91
CA THR A 1028 48.18 2.28 -43.97
C THR A 1028 47.10 3.35 -44.24
N GLU A 1029 47.36 4.59 -43.81
CA GLU A 1029 47.63 5.79 -44.64
C GLU A 1029 46.52 6.19 -45.65
N LEU A 1030 45.93 7.39 -45.46
CA LEU A 1030 46.33 8.57 -46.24
C LEU A 1030 45.69 9.87 -45.71
N SER A 1031 46.41 10.96 -45.93
CA SER A 1031 46.27 12.29 -45.34
C SER A 1031 45.69 13.33 -46.31
N ILE A 1032 45.50 14.55 -45.77
CA ILE A 1032 45.42 15.88 -46.42
C ILE A 1032 44.01 16.42 -46.68
N SER A 1033 43.63 17.48 -45.95
CA SER A 1033 43.66 18.86 -46.47
C SER A 1033 42.92 19.84 -45.54
N THR A 1034 43.64 20.85 -45.05
CA THR A 1034 43.15 22.01 -44.29
C THR A 1034 42.90 23.21 -45.21
N ASN A 1035 41.83 23.99 -44.94
CA ASN A 1035 41.66 25.46 -45.15
C ASN A 1035 40.19 25.84 -45.45
N THR A 1036 39.64 27.01 -45.16
CA THR A 1036 39.74 28.06 -44.12
C THR A 1036 38.49 28.95 -44.32
N ASN A 1037 38.14 29.72 -43.29
CA ASN A 1037 37.43 31.01 -43.29
C ASN A 1037 35.89 31.15 -43.52
N LEU A 1038 35.20 31.37 -42.39
CA LEU A 1038 34.35 32.56 -42.06
C LEU A 1038 33.50 33.21 -43.15
N THR A 1039 32.16 33.14 -43.03
CA THR A 1039 31.30 34.33 -42.78
C THR A 1039 29.85 33.97 -42.41
N ARG A 1040 29.34 34.61 -41.36
CA ARG A 1040 27.92 34.59 -40.93
C ARG A 1040 27.02 35.24 -41.99
N LYS A 1041 25.98 34.54 -42.43
CA LYS A 1041 24.69 35.13 -42.86
C LYS A 1041 23.56 34.11 -42.72
N ARG A 1042 22.65 34.35 -41.76
CA ARG A 1042 21.37 33.64 -41.59
C ARG A 1042 20.40 34.10 -42.69
N ILE A 1043 19.98 33.20 -43.58
CA ILE A 1043 18.75 33.31 -44.39
C ILE A 1043 18.18 31.90 -44.56
N CYS A 1044 16.99 31.63 -44.00
CA CYS A 1044 16.18 30.47 -44.34
C CYS A 1044 15.49 30.72 -45.69
N ARG A 1045 15.79 29.94 -46.73
CA ARG A 1045 14.94 29.83 -47.93
C ARG A 1045 14.83 28.37 -48.34
N ALA A 1046 13.58 27.92 -48.42
CA ALA A 1046 13.17 26.60 -48.90
C ALA A 1046 13.57 26.36 -50.37
N ARG A 1047 14.00 25.13 -50.67
CA ARG A 1047 14.10 24.59 -52.04
C ARG A 1047 12.93 23.63 -52.29
N LYS A 1048 12.20 23.86 -53.39
CA LYS A 1048 11.17 22.96 -53.96
C LYS A 1048 11.82 21.77 -54.72
N PRO A 1049 11.06 20.69 -54.97
CA PRO A 1049 11.61 19.34 -55.18
C PRO A 1049 11.85 18.99 -56.66
N GLY A 1050 12.76 18.04 -56.89
CA GLY A 1050 12.92 17.34 -58.17
C GLY A 1050 12.12 16.04 -58.17
N ASN A 1051 11.27 15.88 -59.19
CA ASN A 1051 10.59 14.64 -59.58
C ASN A 1051 11.57 13.50 -59.84
N ILE A 1052 11.18 12.26 -59.53
CA ILE A 1052 11.41 11.06 -60.37
C ILE A 1052 10.39 9.97 -60.00
N GLN A 1053 10.03 9.21 -61.02
CA GLN A 1053 8.81 8.44 -61.25
C GLN A 1053 8.76 7.03 -60.61
N ASN A 1054 7.52 6.61 -60.33
CA ASN A 1054 6.88 5.30 -60.51
C ASN A 1054 7.74 4.04 -60.55
N ARG A 1055 7.38 3.07 -59.70
CA ARG A 1055 7.08 1.69 -60.13
C ARG A 1055 6.01 1.04 -59.24
N HIS A 1056 4.96 0.56 -59.90
CA HIS A 1056 3.91 -0.32 -59.40
C HIS A 1056 4.45 -1.73 -59.09
N THR A 1057 3.88 -2.39 -58.07
CA THR A 1057 3.32 -3.77 -58.06
C THR A 1057 2.83 -4.07 -56.64
N SER A 1058 1.51 -4.03 -56.39
CA SER A 1058 0.56 -5.17 -56.38
C SER A 1058 0.60 -6.02 -55.11
N TYR A 1059 -0.47 -5.89 -54.34
CA TYR A 1059 -0.95 -6.72 -53.24
C TYR A 1059 -0.93 -8.22 -53.55
N THR A 1060 -0.46 -9.03 -52.59
CA THR A 1060 -1.05 -10.33 -52.25
C THR A 1060 -0.84 -10.64 -50.77
N ASN A 1061 -1.98 -10.79 -50.07
CA ASN A 1061 -2.14 -11.44 -48.77
C ASN A 1061 -1.81 -12.94 -48.90
N PRO A 1062 -1.23 -13.60 -47.86
CA PRO A 1062 -2.01 -14.68 -47.26
C PRO A 1062 -1.85 -14.83 -45.72
N TYR A 1063 -3.00 -14.89 -45.05
CA TYR A 1063 -3.23 -15.64 -43.82
C TYR A 1063 -3.31 -17.15 -44.12
N ARG A 1064 -2.42 -17.94 -43.50
CA ARG A 1064 -2.50 -19.38 -43.11
C ARG A 1064 -1.06 -19.76 -42.79
N GLY A 1065 -0.65 -19.92 -41.53
CA GLY A 1065 -1.08 -20.96 -40.62
C GLY A 1065 -0.02 -22.05 -40.69
N ASP A 1066 0.74 -22.28 -39.60
CA ASP A 1066 1.09 -23.62 -39.12
C ASP A 1066 1.95 -23.56 -37.85
N ILE A 1067 1.48 -24.37 -36.90
CA ILE A 1067 2.16 -24.91 -35.73
C ILE A 1067 3.34 -25.76 -36.21
N VAL A 1068 4.54 -25.63 -35.61
CA VAL A 1068 5.46 -26.74 -35.22
C VAL A 1068 6.59 -26.16 -34.36
N ASP A 1069 6.89 -26.87 -33.27
CA ASP A 1069 8.01 -26.79 -32.33
C ASP A 1069 9.38 -26.40 -32.92
N LYS A 1070 10.12 -25.57 -32.15
CA LYS A 1070 11.45 -25.91 -31.63
C LYS A 1070 11.89 -25.03 -30.47
#